data_AF-A0A354TII8-F1
#
_entry.id   AF-A0A354TII8-F1
#
_cell.length_a   1.000
_cell.length_b   1.000
_cell.length_c   1.000
_cell.angle_alpha   90.00
_cell.angle_beta   90.00
_cell.angle_gamma   90.00
#
_symmetry.space_group_name_H-M   'P 1'
#
loop_
_entity.id
_entity.type
_entity.pdbx_description
1 polymer ?
#
loop_
_entity_poly.entity_id
_entity_poly.type
_entity_poly.pdbx_seq_one_letter_code
_entity_poly.pdbx_strand_id
1 'polypeptide(L)'
;MDYFRVRAIFEGVQHAERELRPADAEDRQQKAETVRFEIAAIDSTLSRFQPRAQLTKRVLVDDDLPPPTKPEAIGCVQIEQPTNGKPIEYSPGTEFGQAADPGDSTRLPNLGESYRYWTAKKDEGGKDFFSWNPRVTGKQRVWLSWGAWTTHAKDARYILDLDGDANTKDDQKEIAVVDQSKFADGSGAIPEQKRWSGFKYAGTHALTKDSIVILRSGKLGGPTVADAVLFEAADEAKPASQPHLRAPVTHLANRESFNSVKAKFVRFTIHATIGGQPCIDELEVFAGGKNVALAKLGAKVTASDVFADGANTIHQIVHANDGLYGNAKSWISKGAKGWLQIELPREESISSVVWSRDRAEKGKAFQDRLATDYVIEVSLDGKAWKAVASSVDRLAADYRERIRDVPTLSGVTGENAAEVKKHSERRAALQRELKTLTSFPMAYLGKFEQPGATFRLHRGDPLSPKEEIAPGALSQVGAKLDLAQDTPEPERRMALAKWLTDPQNPLTARVMVNRLWHYHFGTGIVDTPSDLGFNGGKPSHPELLDWLATELMKRGWSLKEMHRLIMNSAAYRQSSAAHEAGMLADSGARLLWRFPTRRIEAEPLRDTILAVSGVLDLTMGGPGFDLFEPNDNYVKVYQSKQEFGADTFRRMIYQSKPRVQLDDTFGAFDVPDAGQIAPRRTSSTTPLQALNFLNSTFAMQQAGLFAARLEKDAGKAAEAQVKRAFQLAYQRDPRADELGASTKLISEHGLAMFCRALFNTSEFMTLY
;
A
#
# COMPACT_ATOMS: atom_id res chain seq x y z
N MET A 1 -20.43 15.38 -36.44
CA MET A 1 -19.42 14.33 -36.70
C MET A 1 -18.18 14.57 -35.87
N ASP A 2 -17.55 15.74 -36.01
CA ASP A 2 -16.28 16.08 -35.36
C ASP A 2 -16.24 15.87 -33.84
N TYR A 3 -17.34 16.15 -33.12
CA TYR A 3 -17.44 15.83 -31.69
C TYR A 3 -17.14 14.34 -31.39
N PHE A 4 -17.74 13.42 -32.14
CA PHE A 4 -17.54 11.99 -31.95
C PHE A 4 -16.14 11.54 -32.40
N ARG A 5 -15.53 12.23 -33.38
CA ARG A 5 -14.15 11.98 -33.81
C ARG A 5 -13.14 12.31 -32.72
N VAL A 6 -13.33 13.45 -32.04
CA VAL A 6 -12.48 13.85 -30.90
C VAL A 6 -12.75 12.91 -29.71
N ARG A 7 -14.00 12.53 -29.45
CA ARG A 7 -14.33 11.55 -28.41
C ARG A 7 -13.64 10.20 -28.64
N ALA A 8 -13.60 9.71 -29.87
CA ALA A 8 -12.96 8.43 -30.23
C ALA A 8 -11.45 8.37 -29.94
N ILE A 9 -10.80 9.52 -29.72
CA ILE A 9 -9.41 9.60 -29.25
C ILE A 9 -9.30 9.20 -27.76
N PHE A 10 -10.35 9.42 -26.96
CA PHE A 10 -10.36 9.26 -25.51
C PHE A 10 -11.24 8.11 -24.98
N GLU A 11 -11.94 7.37 -25.84
CA GLU A 11 -12.89 6.31 -25.42
C GLU A 11 -12.24 5.21 -24.55
N GLY A 12 -10.92 5.04 -24.62
CA GLY A 12 -10.14 4.09 -23.80
C GLY A 12 -9.66 4.62 -22.44
N VAL A 13 -10.08 5.82 -22.03
CA VAL A 13 -9.67 6.40 -20.74
C VAL A 13 -10.64 5.97 -19.64
N GLN A 14 -10.17 5.11 -18.75
CA GLN A 14 -10.83 4.77 -17.50
C GLN A 14 -10.13 5.50 -16.34
N HIS A 15 -10.79 5.68 -15.21
CA HIS A 15 -10.12 6.19 -14.01
C HIS A 15 -10.00 5.08 -12.97
N ALA A 16 -8.81 4.91 -12.40
CA ALA A 16 -8.53 3.91 -11.39
C ALA A 16 -7.35 4.37 -10.53
N GLU A 17 -7.16 3.72 -9.37
CA GLU A 17 -5.96 3.89 -8.59
C GLU A 17 -4.74 3.35 -9.35
N ARG A 18 -3.72 4.18 -9.49
CA ARG A 18 -2.46 3.82 -10.15
C ARG A 18 -1.28 4.38 -9.37
N GLU A 19 -0.20 3.61 -9.30
CA GLU A 19 1.09 4.08 -8.82
C GLU A 19 1.55 5.28 -9.67
N LEU A 20 1.83 6.39 -9.02
CA LEU A 20 2.58 7.50 -9.59
C LEU A 20 4.04 7.09 -9.68
N ARG A 21 4.60 7.04 -10.89
CA ARG A 21 6.03 6.87 -11.08
C ARG A 21 6.73 8.23 -10.95
N PRO A 22 7.44 8.49 -9.84
CA PRO A 22 8.25 9.69 -9.73
C PRO A 22 9.43 9.65 -10.72
N ALA A 23 10.10 10.78 -10.90
CA ALA A 23 11.24 10.89 -11.82
C ALA A 23 12.40 9.93 -11.46
N ASP A 24 12.54 9.55 -10.19
CA ASP A 24 13.54 8.62 -9.67
C ASP A 24 13.06 7.15 -9.66
N ALA A 25 11.91 6.84 -10.27
CA ALA A 25 11.34 5.48 -10.22
C ALA A 25 12.25 4.43 -10.84
N GLU A 26 12.89 4.73 -11.98
CA GLU A 26 13.83 3.81 -12.65
C GLU A 26 15.09 3.58 -11.81
N ASP A 27 15.68 4.64 -11.25
CA ASP A 27 16.84 4.55 -10.35
C ASP A 27 16.53 3.70 -9.11
N ARG A 28 15.33 3.89 -8.54
CA ARG A 28 14.86 3.09 -7.40
C ARG A 28 14.65 1.62 -7.78
N GLN A 29 14.17 1.33 -8.99
CA GLN A 29 14.03 -0.04 -9.48
C GLN A 29 15.40 -0.72 -9.65
N GLN A 30 16.39 -0.04 -10.22
CA GLN A 30 17.75 -0.60 -10.36
C GLN A 30 18.39 -0.89 -8.98
N LYS A 31 18.19 0.01 -8.00
CA LYS A 31 18.62 -0.24 -6.62
C LYS A 31 17.90 -1.42 -5.99
N ALA A 32 16.59 -1.55 -6.23
CA ALA A 32 15.81 -2.68 -5.74
C ALA A 32 16.33 -4.03 -6.27
N GLU A 33 16.76 -4.10 -7.53
CA GLU A 33 17.39 -5.30 -8.10
C GLU A 33 18.71 -5.67 -7.38
N THR A 34 19.53 -4.66 -7.07
CA THR A 34 20.78 -4.87 -6.31
C THR A 34 20.49 -5.40 -4.90
N VAL A 35 19.51 -4.81 -4.21
CA VAL A 35 19.07 -5.24 -2.87
C VAL A 35 18.54 -6.68 -2.91
N ARG A 36 17.78 -7.06 -3.95
CA ARG A 36 17.31 -8.45 -4.12
C ARG A 36 18.46 -9.44 -4.27
N PHE A 37 19.50 -9.06 -5.02
CA PHE A 37 20.69 -9.90 -5.17
C PHE A 37 21.41 -10.11 -3.82
N GLU A 38 21.55 -9.06 -3.00
CA GLU A 38 22.12 -9.17 -1.66
C GLU A 38 21.26 -10.06 -0.74
N ILE A 39 19.93 -9.90 -0.77
CA ILE A 39 19.00 -10.76 -0.01
C ILE A 39 19.19 -12.22 -0.43
N ALA A 40 19.24 -12.51 -1.73
CA ALA A 40 19.43 -13.87 -2.24
C ALA A 40 20.77 -14.48 -1.79
N ALA A 41 21.85 -13.70 -1.77
CA ALA A 41 23.15 -14.15 -1.27
C ALA A 41 23.09 -14.50 0.23
N ILE A 42 22.44 -13.66 1.04
CA ILE A 42 22.27 -13.89 2.47
C ILE A 42 21.37 -15.12 2.73
N ASP A 43 20.27 -15.26 1.99
CA ASP A 43 19.40 -16.43 2.05
C ASP A 43 20.18 -17.70 1.71
N SER A 44 21.11 -17.65 0.75
CA SER A 44 21.98 -18.79 0.45
C SER A 44 22.89 -19.14 1.63
N THR A 45 23.44 -18.17 2.36
CA THR A 45 24.24 -18.41 3.56
C THR A 45 23.40 -19.00 4.68
N LEU A 46 22.26 -18.38 4.99
CA LEU A 46 21.34 -18.81 6.05
C LEU A 46 20.76 -20.20 5.77
N SER A 47 20.56 -20.56 4.50
CA SER A 47 19.99 -21.86 4.11
C SER A 47 20.83 -23.07 4.57
N ARG A 48 22.13 -22.89 4.84
CA ARG A 48 23.01 -23.94 5.38
C ARG A 48 22.64 -24.37 6.80
N PHE A 49 21.98 -23.47 7.52
CA PHE A 49 21.59 -23.66 8.90
C PHE A 49 20.12 -24.05 9.04
N GLN A 50 19.32 -23.90 7.98
CA GLN A 50 17.91 -24.31 7.99
C GLN A 50 17.78 -25.84 8.11
N PRO A 51 16.71 -26.33 8.78
CA PRO A 51 16.47 -27.77 8.88
C PRO A 51 16.33 -28.39 7.49
N ARG A 52 17.09 -29.46 7.23
CA ARG A 52 16.96 -30.23 5.99
C ARG A 52 15.64 -30.99 5.97
N ALA A 53 15.02 -31.11 4.80
CA ALA A 53 13.84 -31.92 4.60
C ALA A 53 14.12 -33.37 5.04
N GLN A 54 13.20 -33.91 5.84
CA GLN A 54 13.18 -35.31 6.25
C GLN A 54 11.94 -35.99 5.68
N LEU A 55 12.08 -37.25 5.29
CA LEU A 55 10.98 -38.05 4.73
C LEU A 55 10.15 -38.76 5.81
N THR A 56 10.53 -38.60 7.07
CA THR A 56 9.84 -39.20 8.21
C THR A 56 8.71 -38.31 8.68
N LYS A 57 7.49 -38.86 8.79
CA LYS A 57 6.31 -38.15 9.25
C LYS A 57 6.52 -37.56 10.65
N ARG A 58 5.95 -36.36 10.88
CA ARG A 58 5.78 -35.74 12.19
C ARG A 58 4.30 -35.58 12.48
N VAL A 59 3.91 -35.81 13.72
CA VAL A 59 2.53 -35.62 14.16
C VAL A 59 2.53 -34.71 15.37
N LEU A 60 2.08 -33.46 15.17
CA LEU A 60 1.79 -32.51 16.23
C LEU A 60 0.31 -32.65 16.57
N VAL A 61 -0.01 -32.99 17.81
CA VAL A 61 -1.37 -33.05 18.32
C VAL A 61 -1.53 -31.94 19.35
N ASP A 62 -2.38 -30.96 19.07
CA ASP A 62 -2.62 -29.79 19.94
C ASP A 62 -3.81 -30.04 20.89
N ASP A 63 -4.03 -29.21 21.91
CA ASP A 63 -5.06 -29.39 22.94
C ASP A 63 -6.50 -29.00 22.52
N ASP A 64 -6.72 -28.67 21.25
CA ASP A 64 -8.04 -28.32 20.74
C ASP A 64 -8.93 -29.59 20.57
N LEU A 65 -10.15 -29.58 21.13
CA LEU A 65 -11.09 -30.72 21.13
C LEU A 65 -12.16 -30.51 20.05
N PRO A 66 -12.74 -31.53 19.36
CA PRO A 66 -12.88 -32.94 19.77
C PRO A 66 -12.70 -34.00 18.64
N PRO A 67 -12.38 -35.28 18.95
CA PRO A 67 -12.91 -36.40 18.16
C PRO A 67 -13.64 -37.42 19.04
N PRO A 68 -14.97 -37.47 18.89
CA PRO A 68 -15.63 -38.75 18.69
C PRO A 68 -16.71 -38.70 17.57
N THR A 69 -16.32 -38.31 16.36
CA THR A 69 -17.15 -38.45 15.13
C THR A 69 -16.43 -39.16 13.97
N LYS A 70 -15.09 -39.28 14.04
CA LYS A 70 -14.23 -40.03 13.12
C LYS A 70 -13.14 -40.75 13.92
N PRO A 71 -13.41 -41.95 14.47
CA PRO A 71 -12.47 -42.69 15.32
C PRO A 71 -11.07 -42.86 14.70
N GLU A 72 -10.99 -42.86 13.37
CA GLU A 72 -9.77 -43.01 12.57
C GLU A 72 -8.88 -41.76 12.45
N ALA A 73 -9.34 -40.58 12.89
CA ALA A 73 -8.57 -39.35 12.80
C ALA A 73 -7.54 -39.19 13.96
N ILE A 74 -6.42 -38.50 13.67
CA ILE A 74 -5.50 -37.99 14.71
C ILE A 74 -6.23 -36.91 15.52
N GLY A 75 -6.08 -36.88 16.84
CA GLY A 75 -6.70 -35.82 17.66
C GLY A 75 -6.62 -36.04 19.17
N CYS A 76 -7.50 -35.35 19.91
CA CYS A 76 -7.47 -35.28 21.37
C CYS A 76 -8.80 -35.66 22.03
N VAL A 77 -8.78 -36.57 23.01
CA VAL A 77 -9.99 -37.05 23.68
C VAL A 77 -9.98 -36.65 25.15
N GLN A 78 -11.14 -36.20 25.64
CA GLN A 78 -11.31 -35.93 27.06
C GLN A 78 -11.71 -37.21 27.81
N ILE A 79 -10.91 -37.61 28.80
CA ILE A 79 -11.18 -38.78 29.66
C ILE A 79 -11.94 -38.28 30.88
N GLU A 80 -13.27 -38.37 30.84
CA GLU A 80 -14.23 -38.22 31.95
C GLU A 80 -13.97 -37.08 32.98
N GLN A 81 -14.39 -35.84 32.65
CA GLN A 81 -14.96 -34.84 33.60
C GLN A 81 -15.69 -33.69 32.85
N PRO A 82 -16.96 -33.35 33.15
CA PRO A 82 -17.76 -32.38 32.39
C PRO A 82 -17.44 -30.89 32.63
N THR A 83 -16.37 -30.53 33.35
CA THR A 83 -15.93 -29.13 33.40
C THR A 83 -14.87 -28.91 32.34
N ASN A 84 -15.34 -28.59 31.13
CA ASN A 84 -14.53 -28.27 29.94
C ASN A 84 -13.28 -27.49 30.34
N GLY A 85 -12.09 -28.05 30.06
CA GLY A 85 -10.84 -27.32 30.25
C GLY A 85 -10.96 -25.97 29.54
N LYS A 86 -10.90 -24.88 30.30
CA LYS A 86 -11.11 -23.54 29.76
C LYS A 86 -9.87 -23.17 28.95
N PRO A 87 -10.02 -22.68 27.71
CA PRO A 87 -8.89 -22.18 26.96
C PRO A 87 -8.33 -20.96 27.69
N ILE A 88 -7.02 -20.91 27.79
CA ILE A 88 -6.26 -19.81 28.36
C ILE A 88 -5.31 -19.31 27.28
N GLU A 89 -5.54 -18.07 26.84
CA GLU A 89 -4.66 -17.42 25.88
C GLU A 89 -3.28 -17.17 26.48
N TYR A 90 -2.26 -17.33 25.64
CA TYR A 90 -0.90 -16.89 25.95
C TYR A 90 -0.85 -15.37 26.09
N SER A 91 0.02 -14.88 26.97
CA SER A 91 0.24 -13.44 27.13
C SER A 91 0.67 -12.80 25.79
N PRO A 92 0.13 -11.61 25.45
CA PRO A 92 0.46 -10.96 24.19
C PRO A 92 1.93 -10.49 24.18
N GLY A 93 2.52 -10.43 22.99
CA GLY A 93 3.90 -9.96 22.78
C GLY A 93 4.74 -10.95 21.97
N THR A 94 6.04 -10.64 21.84
CA THR A 94 6.99 -11.35 20.97
C THR A 94 8.17 -11.96 21.72
N GLU A 95 8.20 -11.86 23.05
CA GLU A 95 9.22 -12.49 23.87
C GLU A 95 8.97 -14.01 24.00
N PHE A 96 9.96 -14.73 24.52
CA PHE A 96 9.90 -16.18 24.69
C PHE A 96 8.58 -16.67 25.33
N GLY A 97 7.86 -17.51 24.58
CA GLY A 97 6.61 -18.14 24.95
C GLY A 97 5.37 -17.23 24.91
N GLN A 98 5.48 -15.96 24.51
CA GLN A 98 4.31 -15.10 24.29
C GLN A 98 3.57 -15.48 23.00
N ALA A 99 2.34 -14.98 22.83
CA ALA A 99 1.43 -15.38 21.75
C ALA A 99 2.00 -15.18 20.32
N ALA A 100 2.85 -14.17 20.12
CA ALA A 100 3.49 -13.88 18.82
C ALA A 100 5.00 -14.09 18.86
N ASP A 101 5.49 -14.97 19.74
CA ASP A 101 6.90 -15.33 19.82
C ASP A 101 7.38 -15.97 18.50
N PRO A 102 8.28 -15.29 17.75
CA PRO A 102 8.76 -15.79 16.46
C PRO A 102 9.79 -16.92 16.61
N GLY A 103 10.22 -17.25 17.83
CA GLY A 103 11.35 -18.14 18.06
C GLY A 103 12.68 -17.48 17.68
N ASP A 104 13.76 -18.25 17.76
CA ASP A 104 15.08 -17.84 17.26
C ASP A 104 15.95 -19.06 16.91
N SER A 105 17.25 -18.83 16.66
CA SER A 105 18.20 -19.90 16.30
C SER A 105 18.33 -21.01 17.34
N THR A 106 17.87 -20.78 18.57
CA THR A 106 18.00 -21.69 19.72
C THR A 106 16.67 -22.23 20.21
N ARG A 107 15.52 -21.73 19.74
CA ARG A 107 14.20 -22.11 20.24
C ARG A 107 13.11 -21.96 19.18
N LEU A 108 12.12 -22.84 19.25
CA LEU A 108 10.96 -22.81 18.37
C LEU A 108 10.08 -21.57 18.60
N PRO A 109 9.32 -21.12 17.59
CA PRO A 109 8.24 -20.16 17.78
C PRO A 109 7.14 -20.78 18.66
N ASN A 110 6.32 -19.92 19.27
CA ASN A 110 5.14 -20.41 19.96
C ASN A 110 4.17 -21.06 18.96
N LEU A 111 3.93 -22.36 19.14
CA LEU A 111 3.07 -23.14 18.27
C LEU A 111 1.58 -23.04 18.64
N GLY A 112 1.26 -22.74 19.90
CA GLY A 112 -0.10 -22.75 20.42
C GLY A 112 -0.78 -21.36 20.41
N GLU A 113 -2.10 -21.36 20.28
CA GLU A 113 -2.94 -20.15 20.41
C GLU A 113 -3.39 -19.95 21.86
N SER A 114 -3.66 -21.08 22.53
CA SER A 114 -4.08 -21.16 23.92
C SER A 114 -3.65 -22.50 24.50
N TYR A 115 -3.90 -22.72 25.78
CA TYR A 115 -3.77 -24.02 26.43
C TYR A 115 -4.96 -24.25 27.37
N ARG A 116 -5.27 -25.51 27.69
CA ARG A 116 -6.36 -25.89 28.58
C ARG A 116 -5.87 -26.26 29.96
N TYR A 117 -6.69 -26.04 30.99
CA TYR A 117 -6.37 -26.45 32.35
C TYR A 117 -7.52 -27.15 33.07
N TRP A 118 -7.14 -27.99 34.04
CA TRP A 118 -8.01 -28.66 35.00
C TRP A 118 -7.40 -28.55 36.39
N THR A 119 -8.20 -28.71 37.45
CA THR A 119 -7.71 -28.62 38.82
C THR A 119 -7.93 -29.93 39.56
N ALA A 120 -6.88 -30.47 40.18
CA ALA A 120 -6.96 -31.52 41.19
C ALA A 120 -6.69 -30.91 42.58
N LYS A 121 -7.37 -31.42 43.61
CA LYS A 121 -7.01 -31.06 44.99
C LYS A 121 -5.73 -31.77 45.40
N LYS A 122 -5.06 -31.21 46.40
CA LYS A 122 -3.93 -31.86 47.06
C LYS A 122 -4.38 -33.22 47.61
N ASP A 123 -3.54 -34.23 47.45
CA ASP A 123 -3.78 -35.62 47.88
C ASP A 123 -4.91 -36.38 47.12
N GLU A 124 -5.61 -35.75 46.16
CA GLU A 124 -6.48 -36.40 45.16
C GLU A 124 -5.70 -36.71 43.84
N GLY A 125 -4.44 -37.16 43.97
CA GLY A 125 -3.57 -37.45 42.84
C GLY A 125 -3.99 -38.70 42.05
N GLY A 126 -3.60 -38.75 40.77
CA GLY A 126 -3.88 -39.92 39.90
C GLY A 126 -5.14 -39.80 39.04
N LYS A 127 -5.73 -38.61 38.94
CA LYS A 127 -6.91 -38.34 38.12
C LYS A 127 -6.53 -38.04 36.67
N ASP A 128 -7.12 -38.77 35.74
CA ASP A 128 -6.95 -38.54 34.30
C ASP A 128 -7.81 -37.35 33.85
N PHE A 129 -7.24 -36.46 33.04
CA PHE A 129 -7.93 -35.25 32.58
C PHE A 129 -8.15 -35.22 31.07
N PHE A 130 -7.14 -35.67 30.32
CA PHE A 130 -7.03 -35.44 28.89
C PHE A 130 -6.14 -36.50 28.25
N SER A 131 -6.38 -36.87 27.00
CA SER A 131 -5.43 -37.68 26.23
C SER A 131 -5.24 -37.21 24.79
N TRP A 132 -4.01 -37.36 24.32
CA TRP A 132 -3.64 -37.17 22.91
C TRP A 132 -3.61 -38.53 22.22
N ASN A 133 -4.27 -38.63 21.07
CA ASN A 133 -4.29 -39.81 20.21
C ASN A 133 -3.53 -39.52 18.89
N PRO A 134 -2.24 -39.88 18.81
CA PRO A 134 -1.42 -39.56 17.66
C PRO A 134 -1.64 -40.44 16.43
N ARG A 135 -2.26 -41.62 16.58
CA ARG A 135 -2.43 -42.62 15.50
C ARG A 135 -1.13 -42.90 14.71
N VAL A 136 -0.01 -43.04 15.42
CA VAL A 136 1.32 -43.36 14.85
C VAL A 136 1.80 -44.72 15.34
N THR A 137 2.60 -45.40 14.51
CA THR A 137 3.18 -46.71 14.85
C THR A 137 4.71 -46.64 14.85
N GLY A 138 5.36 -47.51 15.62
CA GLY A 138 6.82 -47.68 15.64
C GLY A 138 7.49 -46.88 16.76
N LYS A 139 8.82 -46.81 16.74
CA LYS A 139 9.59 -46.02 17.73
C LYS A 139 9.40 -44.53 17.47
N GLN A 140 8.81 -43.81 18.41
CA GLN A 140 8.56 -42.37 18.35
C GLN A 140 9.27 -41.67 19.50
N ARG A 141 9.97 -40.57 19.19
CA ARG A 141 10.39 -39.54 20.14
C ARG A 141 9.14 -38.74 20.53
N VAL A 142 8.86 -38.68 21.82
CA VAL A 142 7.71 -37.96 22.37
C VAL A 142 8.19 -36.66 22.99
N TRP A 143 7.60 -35.55 22.58
CA TRP A 143 7.89 -34.20 23.04
C TRP A 143 6.65 -33.56 23.62
N LEU A 144 6.75 -33.01 24.83
CA LEU A 144 5.64 -32.46 25.60
C LEU A 144 5.78 -30.95 25.73
N SER A 145 4.70 -30.20 25.51
CA SER A 145 4.60 -28.78 25.87
C SER A 145 3.40 -28.50 26.78
N TRP A 146 3.42 -27.33 27.40
CA TRP A 146 2.39 -26.85 28.33
C TRP A 146 2.41 -25.30 28.41
N GLY A 147 1.35 -24.71 28.92
CA GLY A 147 1.39 -23.33 29.40
C GLY A 147 2.21 -23.25 30.69
N ALA A 148 3.29 -22.48 30.71
CA ALA A 148 4.09 -22.21 31.90
C ALA A 148 3.54 -20.99 32.66
N TRP A 149 3.13 -21.20 33.92
CA TRP A 149 2.70 -20.12 34.82
C TRP A 149 2.92 -20.50 36.28
N THR A 150 3.23 -19.53 37.14
CA THR A 150 3.70 -19.75 38.52
C THR A 150 2.73 -20.52 39.42
N THR A 151 1.45 -20.58 39.05
CA THR A 151 0.40 -21.27 39.82
C THR A 151 0.13 -22.69 39.36
N HIS A 152 0.68 -23.13 38.23
CA HIS A 152 0.42 -24.45 37.66
C HIS A 152 1.05 -25.59 38.47
N ALA A 153 0.57 -26.81 38.23
CA ALA A 153 0.95 -28.02 38.93
C ALA A 153 2.46 -28.29 38.83
N LYS A 154 3.06 -28.71 39.94
CA LYS A 154 4.51 -28.94 40.05
C LYS A 154 4.92 -30.39 39.76
N ASP A 155 3.95 -31.28 39.61
CA ASP A 155 4.14 -32.71 39.44
C ASP A 155 3.10 -33.33 38.50
N ALA A 156 2.72 -32.61 37.43
CA ALA A 156 1.85 -33.14 36.38
C ALA A 156 2.46 -34.39 35.74
N ARG A 157 1.66 -35.43 35.51
CA ARG A 157 2.13 -36.74 35.04
C ARG A 157 1.63 -36.99 33.62
N TYR A 158 2.53 -37.48 32.78
CA TYR A 158 2.20 -37.92 31.43
C TYR A 158 2.39 -39.44 31.35
N ILE A 159 1.32 -40.15 31.00
CA ILE A 159 1.25 -41.60 30.99
C ILE A 159 1.03 -42.06 29.55
N LEU A 160 1.90 -42.93 29.04
CA LEU A 160 1.68 -43.62 27.77
C LEU A 160 0.85 -44.87 28.03
N ASP A 161 -0.21 -45.02 27.26
CA ASP A 161 -1.15 -46.14 27.26
C ASP A 161 -1.12 -46.76 25.85
N LEU A 162 -1.06 -48.08 25.74
CA LEU A 162 -0.67 -48.76 24.50
C LEU A 162 -1.86 -49.30 23.70
N ASP A 163 -2.96 -49.65 24.37
CA ASP A 163 -4.17 -50.18 23.77
C ASP A 163 -5.27 -49.12 23.51
N GLY A 164 -5.13 -47.92 24.09
CA GLY A 164 -6.04 -46.81 23.90
C GLY A 164 -7.25 -46.81 24.83
N ASP A 165 -7.36 -47.78 25.74
CA ASP A 165 -8.36 -47.83 26.80
C ASP A 165 -7.76 -47.31 28.11
N ALA A 166 -8.01 -46.05 28.44
CA ALA A 166 -7.48 -45.45 29.66
C ALA A 166 -7.88 -46.16 30.97
N ASN A 167 -8.82 -47.12 30.94
CA ASN A 167 -9.22 -47.93 32.09
C ASN A 167 -8.31 -49.14 32.33
N THR A 168 -7.61 -49.66 31.32
CA THR A 168 -6.60 -50.71 31.48
C THR A 168 -5.31 -50.07 32.01
N LYS A 169 -4.81 -50.53 33.16
CA LYS A 169 -3.66 -49.90 33.84
C LYS A 169 -2.36 -50.69 33.69
N ASP A 170 -2.43 -51.94 33.24
CA ASP A 170 -1.27 -52.85 33.16
C ASP A 170 -0.32 -52.51 32.00
N ASP A 171 -0.82 -51.83 30.97
CA ASP A 171 -0.07 -51.36 29.80
C ASP A 171 0.32 -49.88 29.91
N GLN A 172 -0.09 -49.21 30.99
CA GLN A 172 0.23 -47.81 31.25
C GLN A 172 1.66 -47.65 31.79
N LYS A 173 2.41 -46.72 31.18
CA LYS A 173 3.78 -46.37 31.55
C LYS A 173 3.91 -44.87 31.77
N GLU A 174 4.36 -44.44 32.95
CA GLU A 174 4.71 -43.03 33.18
C GLU A 174 5.93 -42.63 32.34
N ILE A 175 5.74 -41.67 31.43
CA ILE A 175 6.79 -41.19 30.51
C ILE A 175 7.41 -39.87 30.96
N ALA A 176 6.70 -39.07 31.78
CA ALA A 176 7.25 -37.86 32.38
C ALA A 176 6.49 -37.41 33.63
N VAL A 177 7.23 -36.78 34.55
CA VAL A 177 6.69 -35.91 35.60
C VAL A 177 7.22 -34.50 35.33
N VAL A 178 6.32 -33.51 35.31
CA VAL A 178 6.60 -32.14 34.85
C VAL A 178 6.16 -31.11 35.89
N ASP A 179 7.07 -30.17 36.16
CA ASP A 179 6.76 -28.95 36.89
C ASP A 179 6.27 -27.89 35.89
N GLN A 180 4.95 -27.77 35.75
CA GLN A 180 4.31 -26.85 34.81
C GLN A 180 4.38 -25.38 35.26
N SER A 181 4.97 -25.11 36.44
CA SER A 181 5.35 -23.77 36.88
C SER A 181 6.70 -23.31 36.32
N LYS A 182 7.31 -24.12 35.44
CA LYS A 182 8.58 -23.87 34.77
C LYS A 182 8.45 -24.06 33.26
N PHE A 183 9.36 -23.46 32.51
CA PHE A 183 9.56 -23.74 31.09
C PHE A 183 10.17 -25.14 30.88
N ALA A 184 10.17 -25.63 29.64
CA ALA A 184 10.66 -26.97 29.31
C ALA A 184 12.17 -27.16 29.59
N ASP A 185 12.94 -26.07 29.60
CA ASP A 185 14.36 -26.05 29.97
C ASP A 185 14.60 -26.02 31.49
N GLY A 186 13.53 -25.93 32.29
CA GLY A 186 13.58 -25.88 33.76
C GLY A 186 13.70 -24.47 34.35
N SER A 187 13.78 -23.42 33.53
CA SER A 187 13.73 -22.04 34.00
C SER A 187 12.35 -21.70 34.58
N GLY A 188 12.31 -20.81 35.58
CA GLY A 188 11.06 -20.46 36.27
C GLY A 188 10.10 -19.67 35.39
N ALA A 189 8.79 -19.93 35.51
CA ALA A 189 7.79 -19.10 34.85
C ALA A 189 7.84 -17.65 35.33
N ILE A 190 7.49 -16.73 34.45
CA ILE A 190 7.48 -15.30 34.75
C ILE A 190 6.18 -14.94 35.48
N PRO A 191 6.23 -14.24 36.63
CA PRO A 191 5.03 -13.80 37.34
C PRO A 191 4.06 -13.04 36.42
N GLU A 192 2.77 -13.32 36.55
CA GLU A 192 1.68 -12.71 35.77
C GLU A 192 1.72 -12.93 34.25
N GLN A 193 2.65 -13.75 33.76
CA GLN A 193 2.77 -14.04 32.33
C GLN A 193 2.57 -15.52 32.06
N LYS A 194 1.56 -15.82 31.24
CA LYS A 194 1.20 -17.16 30.81
C LYS A 194 1.88 -17.40 29.48
N ARG A 195 2.92 -18.23 29.48
CA ARG A 195 3.81 -18.37 28.33
C ARG A 195 3.93 -19.82 27.91
N TRP A 196 4.08 -20.08 26.63
CA TRP A 196 4.34 -21.40 26.10
C TRP A 196 5.68 -21.94 26.63
N SER A 197 5.71 -23.20 27.06
CA SER A 197 6.88 -23.79 27.72
C SER A 197 8.04 -24.09 26.78
N GLY A 198 7.79 -24.20 25.47
CA GLY A 198 8.62 -24.98 24.56
C GLY A 198 8.42 -26.48 24.74
N PHE A 199 9.22 -27.31 24.05
CA PHE A 199 9.12 -28.78 24.13
C PHE A 199 10.13 -29.41 25.08
N LYS A 200 9.65 -30.32 25.92
CA LYS A 200 10.47 -31.23 26.74
C LYS A 200 10.47 -32.63 26.15
N TYR A 201 11.65 -33.23 26.00
CA TYR A 201 11.80 -34.61 25.56
C TYR A 201 11.35 -35.59 26.64
N ALA A 202 10.36 -36.42 26.35
CA ALA A 202 9.81 -37.46 27.25
C ALA A 202 10.30 -38.87 26.92
N GLY A 203 11.31 -39.00 26.06
CA GLY A 203 11.91 -40.28 25.68
C GLY A 203 11.44 -40.81 24.32
N THR A 204 12.01 -41.95 23.93
CA THR A 204 11.62 -42.71 22.75
C THR A 204 10.82 -43.92 23.19
N HIS A 205 9.61 -44.07 22.65
CA HIS A 205 8.68 -45.15 23.02
C HIS A 205 8.17 -45.86 21.77
N ALA A 206 7.87 -47.15 21.88
CA ALA A 206 7.22 -47.89 20.81
C ALA A 206 5.71 -47.68 20.91
N LEU A 207 5.12 -47.07 19.88
CA LEU A 207 3.68 -46.79 19.83
C LEU A 207 2.99 -47.74 18.84
N THR A 208 1.73 -48.03 19.13
CA THR A 208 0.78 -48.66 18.23
C THR A 208 -0.18 -47.58 17.70
N LYS A 209 -0.94 -47.91 16.65
CA LYS A 209 -1.98 -47.02 16.12
C LYS A 209 -3.05 -46.64 17.16
N ASP A 210 -3.16 -47.39 18.26
CA ASP A 210 -4.18 -47.21 19.30
C ASP A 210 -3.61 -46.55 20.55
N SER A 211 -2.28 -46.42 20.68
CA SER A 211 -1.65 -45.79 21.84
C SER A 211 -2.10 -44.35 22.04
N ILE A 212 -2.30 -43.97 23.31
CA ILE A 212 -2.64 -42.60 23.72
C ILE A 212 -1.65 -42.09 24.78
N VAL A 213 -1.49 -40.78 24.86
CA VAL A 213 -0.76 -40.13 25.96
C VAL A 213 -1.78 -39.46 26.87
N ILE A 214 -1.83 -39.84 28.14
CA ILE A 214 -2.77 -39.35 29.14
C ILE A 214 -2.09 -38.30 30.02
N LEU A 215 -2.73 -37.15 30.20
CA LEU A 215 -2.40 -36.16 31.21
C LEU A 215 -3.12 -36.49 32.52
N ARG A 216 -2.33 -36.75 33.56
CA ARG A 216 -2.78 -37.18 34.89
C ARG A 216 -2.34 -36.21 35.97
N SER A 217 -3.21 -35.97 36.95
CA SER A 217 -2.89 -35.14 38.11
C SER A 217 -1.75 -35.72 38.95
N GLY A 218 -0.89 -34.82 39.44
CA GLY A 218 0.08 -35.11 40.48
C GLY A 218 -0.54 -35.18 41.88
N LYS A 219 0.27 -35.48 42.89
CA LYS A 219 -0.13 -35.53 44.30
C LYS A 219 -0.12 -34.15 44.96
N LEU A 220 0.65 -33.20 44.43
CA LEU A 220 0.77 -31.85 45.02
C LEU A 220 -0.47 -30.96 44.78
N GLY A 221 -1.34 -31.34 43.83
CA GLY A 221 -2.52 -30.58 43.45
C GLY A 221 -2.22 -29.32 42.63
N GLY A 222 -3.28 -28.60 42.25
CA GLY A 222 -3.19 -27.35 41.48
C GLY A 222 -3.63 -27.49 40.00
N PRO A 223 -3.64 -26.37 39.25
CA PRO A 223 -3.97 -26.34 37.82
C PRO A 223 -2.99 -27.17 36.99
N THR A 224 -3.45 -28.31 36.48
CA THR A 224 -2.73 -29.15 35.53
C THR A 224 -3.16 -28.79 34.12
N VAL A 225 -2.23 -28.58 33.20
CA VAL A 225 -2.51 -28.00 31.88
C VAL A 225 -2.09 -28.88 30.71
N ALA A 226 -2.82 -28.76 29.59
CA ALA A 226 -2.53 -29.40 28.31
C ALA A 226 -2.28 -28.33 27.25
N ASP A 227 -1.34 -28.59 26.36
CA ASP A 227 -1.04 -27.82 25.14
C ASP A 227 -0.74 -28.89 24.05
N ALA A 228 0.40 -28.83 23.37
CA ALA A 228 0.73 -29.79 22.33
C ALA A 228 1.60 -30.98 22.79
N VAL A 229 1.44 -32.10 22.08
CA VAL A 229 2.37 -33.22 22.10
C VAL A 229 2.82 -33.51 20.67
N LEU A 230 4.13 -33.60 20.48
CA LEU A 230 4.73 -33.89 19.19
C LEU A 230 5.36 -35.29 19.19
N PHE A 231 5.05 -36.04 18.14
CA PHE A 231 5.55 -37.38 17.88
C PHE A 231 6.44 -37.35 16.64
N GLU A 232 7.68 -37.78 16.83
CA GLU A 232 8.72 -37.80 15.81
C GLU A 232 9.26 -39.21 15.65
N ALA A 233 9.21 -39.77 14.43
CA ALA A 233 9.77 -41.10 14.19
C ALA A 233 11.27 -41.11 14.57
N ALA A 234 11.66 -42.06 15.42
CA ALA A 234 13.03 -42.13 15.92
C ALA A 234 13.95 -42.80 14.90
N ASP A 235 14.95 -42.06 14.42
CA ASP A 235 16.13 -42.60 13.77
C ASP A 235 17.19 -42.88 14.85
N GLU A 236 17.91 -44.01 14.79
CA GLU A 236 18.79 -44.50 15.87
C GLU A 236 20.03 -43.61 16.13
N ALA A 237 20.21 -42.55 15.34
CA ALA A 237 21.27 -41.58 15.46
C ALA A 237 20.91 -40.42 16.41
N LYS A 238 21.43 -40.50 17.64
CA LYS A 238 21.53 -39.47 18.72
C LYS A 238 20.25 -38.73 19.15
N PRO A 239 20.07 -38.46 20.46
CA PRO A 239 18.98 -37.61 20.94
C PRO A 239 19.15 -36.18 20.42
N ALA A 240 18.10 -35.65 19.78
CA ALA A 240 18.06 -34.24 19.39
C ALA A 240 17.82 -33.36 20.62
N SER A 241 18.34 -32.13 20.64
CA SER A 241 18.08 -31.15 21.70
C SER A 241 16.68 -30.52 21.58
N GLN A 242 16.08 -30.55 20.39
CA GLN A 242 14.75 -30.05 20.05
C GLN A 242 14.14 -30.91 18.94
N PRO A 243 12.80 -30.91 18.78
CA PRO A 243 12.19 -31.62 17.67
C PRO A 243 12.48 -30.98 16.32
N HIS A 244 12.56 -31.81 15.28
CA HIS A 244 12.68 -31.33 13.90
C HIS A 244 11.32 -30.88 13.35
N LEU A 245 11.17 -29.57 13.12
CA LEU A 245 9.99 -28.95 12.51
C LEU A 245 10.40 -27.98 11.40
N ARG A 246 9.66 -27.96 10.31
CA ARG A 246 9.79 -26.96 9.24
C ARG A 246 8.53 -26.12 9.13
N ALA A 247 8.70 -24.87 8.72
CA ALA A 247 7.61 -23.94 8.52
C ALA A 247 6.53 -24.50 7.58
N PRO A 248 5.26 -24.12 7.78
CA PRO A 248 4.22 -24.47 6.83
C PRO A 248 4.51 -23.84 5.47
N VAL A 249 3.95 -24.43 4.42
CA VAL A 249 4.03 -23.86 3.08
C VAL A 249 3.29 -22.53 3.00
N THR A 250 3.80 -21.61 2.18
CA THR A 250 3.15 -20.34 1.87
C THR A 250 3.05 -20.16 0.35
N HIS A 251 2.26 -19.19 -0.12
CA HIS A 251 2.20 -18.88 -1.55
C HIS A 251 3.53 -18.37 -2.13
N LEU A 252 4.42 -17.87 -1.27
CA LEU A 252 5.75 -17.36 -1.63
C LEU A 252 6.74 -18.52 -1.87
N ALA A 253 8.05 -18.21 -1.89
CA ALA A 253 9.09 -19.22 -2.03
C ALA A 253 9.11 -20.21 -0.85
N ASN A 254 8.94 -21.49 -1.17
CA ASN A 254 9.12 -22.62 -0.26
C ASN A 254 10.39 -23.36 -0.65
N ARG A 255 11.37 -23.42 0.27
CA ARG A 255 12.65 -24.08 0.04
C ARG A 255 12.68 -25.48 0.66
N GLU A 256 13.07 -26.46 -0.15
CA GLU A 256 13.34 -27.84 0.20
C GLU A 256 14.84 -28.10 0.15
N SER A 257 15.53 -28.06 1.30
CA SER A 257 16.97 -28.32 1.40
C SER A 257 17.25 -29.76 1.82
N PHE A 258 18.20 -30.44 1.18
CA PHE A 258 18.51 -31.85 1.48
C PHE A 258 20.00 -32.15 1.25
N ASN A 259 20.44 -33.36 1.63
CA ASN A 259 21.82 -33.79 1.38
C ASN A 259 22.12 -33.78 -0.13
N SER A 260 23.31 -33.29 -0.51
CA SER A 260 23.64 -33.18 -1.93
C SER A 260 23.53 -34.54 -2.63
N VAL A 261 22.85 -34.54 -3.78
CA VAL A 261 22.55 -35.74 -4.55
C VAL A 261 22.72 -35.44 -6.03
N LYS A 262 23.30 -36.39 -6.77
CA LYS A 262 23.37 -36.28 -8.22
C LYS A 262 21.97 -36.50 -8.81
N ALA A 263 21.55 -35.58 -9.66
CA ALA A 263 20.29 -35.67 -10.37
C ALA A 263 20.46 -35.18 -11.81
N LYS A 264 19.72 -35.82 -12.73
CA LYS A 264 19.43 -35.27 -14.06
C LYS A 264 17.96 -34.87 -14.18
N PHE A 265 17.08 -35.58 -13.48
CA PHE A 265 15.66 -35.29 -13.43
C PHE A 265 15.25 -34.95 -12.00
N VAL A 266 14.40 -33.94 -11.85
CA VAL A 266 13.76 -33.56 -10.59
C VAL A 266 12.26 -33.54 -10.82
N ARG A 267 11.49 -34.30 -10.05
CA ARG A 267 10.03 -34.36 -10.14
C ARG A 267 9.41 -33.85 -8.86
N PHE A 268 8.46 -32.93 -9.00
CA PHE A 268 7.64 -32.40 -7.93
C PHE A 268 6.21 -32.90 -8.10
N THR A 269 5.80 -33.85 -7.26
CA THR A 269 4.49 -34.50 -7.31
C THR A 269 3.61 -33.94 -6.20
N ILE A 270 2.44 -33.41 -6.57
CA ILE A 270 1.49 -32.75 -5.68
C ILE A 270 0.25 -33.64 -5.51
N HIS A 271 -0.04 -34.01 -4.26
CA HIS A 271 -1.14 -34.89 -3.87
C HIS A 271 -2.35 -34.15 -3.29
N ALA A 272 -2.14 -32.97 -2.71
CA ALA A 272 -3.20 -32.10 -2.20
C ALA A 272 -2.80 -30.62 -2.20
N THR A 273 -3.81 -29.76 -2.19
CA THR A 273 -3.67 -28.30 -2.21
C THR A 273 -4.66 -27.63 -1.24
N ILE A 274 -4.45 -26.34 -0.98
CA ILE A 274 -5.48 -25.46 -0.40
C ILE A 274 -6.50 -25.11 -1.48
N GLY A 275 -7.42 -26.04 -1.74
CA GLY A 275 -8.53 -25.85 -2.67
C GLY A 275 -8.10 -25.80 -4.15
N GLY A 276 -8.89 -26.43 -5.01
CA GLY A 276 -8.67 -26.41 -6.46
C GLY A 276 -7.43 -27.20 -6.93
N GLN A 277 -7.09 -27.02 -8.20
CA GLN A 277 -5.97 -27.72 -8.85
C GLN A 277 -4.61 -27.08 -8.51
N PRO A 278 -3.51 -27.85 -8.39
CA PRO A 278 -2.17 -27.32 -8.16
C PRO A 278 -1.77 -26.18 -9.10
N CYS A 279 -1.17 -25.13 -8.54
CA CYS A 279 -0.66 -23.98 -9.28
C CYS A 279 0.77 -23.66 -8.82
N ILE A 280 1.72 -23.61 -9.75
CA ILE A 280 3.13 -23.32 -9.49
C ILE A 280 3.59 -22.24 -10.46
N ASP A 281 4.06 -21.11 -9.94
CA ASP A 281 4.61 -20.05 -10.80
C ASP A 281 6.07 -20.33 -11.18
N GLU A 282 6.88 -20.90 -10.28
CA GLU A 282 8.26 -21.26 -10.59
C GLU A 282 8.72 -22.49 -9.76
N LEU A 283 9.46 -23.39 -10.40
CA LEU A 283 10.16 -24.55 -9.82
C LEU A 283 11.66 -24.47 -10.12
N GLU A 284 12.44 -24.15 -9.10
CA GLU A 284 13.87 -23.87 -9.19
C GLU A 284 14.69 -25.01 -8.55
N VAL A 285 15.78 -25.40 -9.19
CA VAL A 285 16.69 -26.45 -8.68
C VAL A 285 18.07 -25.84 -8.49
N PHE A 286 18.65 -25.97 -7.30
CA PHE A 286 19.93 -25.34 -6.97
C PHE A 286 21.08 -26.34 -6.85
N ALA A 287 22.17 -26.05 -7.56
CA ALA A 287 23.48 -26.70 -7.44
C ALA A 287 24.55 -25.64 -7.16
N GLY A 288 25.31 -25.78 -6.06
CA GLY A 288 26.34 -24.81 -5.68
C GLY A 288 25.84 -23.37 -5.54
N GLY A 289 24.58 -23.18 -5.11
CA GLY A 289 23.95 -21.87 -4.95
C GLY A 289 23.38 -21.25 -6.25
N LYS A 290 23.49 -21.92 -7.40
CA LYS A 290 22.94 -21.44 -8.68
C LYS A 290 21.68 -22.21 -9.06
N ASN A 291 20.65 -21.50 -9.54
CA ASN A 291 19.47 -22.13 -10.13
C ASN A 291 19.83 -22.72 -11.50
N VAL A 292 19.88 -24.05 -11.59
CA VAL A 292 20.19 -24.83 -12.79
C VAL A 292 18.94 -25.31 -13.54
N ALA A 293 17.75 -25.01 -13.03
CA ALA A 293 16.48 -25.41 -13.65
C ALA A 293 15.97 -24.44 -14.73
N LEU A 294 16.61 -23.28 -14.91
CA LEU A 294 16.13 -22.23 -15.82
C LEU A 294 16.09 -22.70 -17.28
N ALA A 295 14.98 -22.44 -17.96
CA ALA A 295 14.81 -22.78 -19.38
C ALA A 295 15.91 -22.17 -20.26
N LYS A 296 16.34 -20.93 -19.97
CA LYS A 296 17.44 -20.26 -20.69
C LYS A 296 18.80 -20.95 -20.55
N LEU A 297 18.97 -21.85 -19.57
CA LEU A 297 20.17 -22.67 -19.39
C LEU A 297 20.06 -24.04 -20.08
N GLY A 298 18.95 -24.30 -20.78
CA GLY A 298 18.70 -25.55 -21.52
C GLY A 298 17.96 -26.62 -20.73
N ALA A 299 17.48 -26.32 -19.53
CA ALA A 299 16.62 -27.23 -18.76
C ALA A 299 15.23 -27.32 -19.40
N LYS A 300 14.66 -28.53 -19.44
CA LYS A 300 13.35 -28.81 -20.05
C LYS A 300 12.33 -29.13 -18.98
N VAL A 301 11.14 -28.54 -19.09
CA VAL A 301 10.02 -28.81 -18.19
C VAL A 301 8.99 -29.72 -18.86
N THR A 302 8.51 -30.72 -18.13
CA THR A 302 7.36 -31.56 -18.46
C THR A 302 6.39 -31.63 -17.28
N ALA A 303 5.13 -31.96 -17.53
CA ALA A 303 4.09 -32.00 -16.51
C ALA A 303 3.12 -33.16 -16.77
N SER A 304 2.34 -33.54 -15.75
CA SER A 304 1.27 -34.53 -15.89
C SER A 304 0.22 -34.13 -16.93
N ASP A 305 -0.13 -32.85 -16.92
CA ASP A 305 -1.18 -32.23 -17.71
C ASP A 305 -1.08 -30.70 -17.57
N VAL A 306 -1.91 -29.96 -18.31
CA VAL A 306 -2.01 -28.49 -18.24
C VAL A 306 -3.48 -28.10 -18.26
N PHE A 307 -3.85 -27.12 -17.44
CA PHE A 307 -5.19 -26.56 -17.38
C PHE A 307 -5.69 -26.10 -18.76
N ALA A 308 -6.97 -26.33 -19.03
CA ALA A 308 -7.62 -26.03 -20.31
C ALA A 308 -6.89 -26.59 -21.54
N ASP A 309 -6.16 -27.70 -21.38
CA ASP A 309 -5.38 -28.36 -22.44
C ASP A 309 -4.41 -27.38 -23.15
N GLY A 310 -3.89 -26.39 -22.39
CA GLY A 310 -2.97 -25.37 -22.90
C GLY A 310 -3.64 -24.19 -23.62
N ALA A 311 -4.97 -24.11 -23.66
CA ALA A 311 -5.67 -22.96 -24.29
C ALA A 311 -5.58 -21.66 -23.47
N ASN A 312 -5.23 -21.75 -22.18
CA ASN A 312 -5.13 -20.56 -21.31
C ASN A 312 -3.78 -19.85 -21.50
N THR A 313 -3.77 -18.63 -22.04
CA THR A 313 -2.55 -17.93 -22.44
C THR A 313 -1.62 -17.51 -21.30
N ILE A 314 -2.07 -17.55 -20.04
CA ILE A 314 -1.27 -17.13 -18.87
C ILE A 314 -0.89 -18.29 -17.95
N HIS A 315 -1.57 -19.44 -18.09
CA HIS A 315 -1.29 -20.64 -17.30
C HIS A 315 -0.68 -21.73 -18.18
N GLN A 316 0.63 -21.70 -18.35
CA GLN A 316 1.37 -22.51 -19.31
C GLN A 316 2.53 -23.24 -18.63
N ILE A 317 2.85 -24.44 -19.15
CA ILE A 317 3.94 -25.26 -18.62
C ILE A 317 5.29 -24.54 -18.68
N VAL A 318 5.52 -23.73 -19.72
CA VAL A 318 6.77 -22.99 -19.92
C VAL A 318 7.08 -22.01 -18.80
N HIS A 319 6.06 -21.58 -18.05
CA HIS A 319 6.25 -20.64 -16.95
C HIS A 319 6.85 -21.29 -15.72
N ALA A 320 6.76 -22.61 -15.55
CA ALA A 320 7.25 -23.27 -14.35
C ALA A 320 8.79 -23.22 -14.18
N ASN A 321 9.56 -22.74 -15.18
CA ASN A 321 11.00 -22.55 -15.07
C ASN A 321 11.56 -21.42 -15.96
N ASP A 322 10.75 -20.41 -16.32
CA ASP A 322 11.19 -19.31 -17.18
C ASP A 322 11.93 -18.20 -16.40
N GLY A 323 11.91 -18.25 -15.06
CA GLY A 323 12.52 -17.26 -14.19
C GLY A 323 11.67 -16.00 -14.00
N LEU A 324 10.40 -16.04 -14.40
CA LEU A 324 9.40 -15.02 -14.11
C LEU A 324 8.48 -15.52 -12.99
N TYR A 325 7.92 -14.59 -12.24
CA TYR A 325 7.10 -14.91 -11.07
C TYR A 325 5.68 -14.38 -11.21
N GLY A 326 4.76 -15.02 -10.50
CA GLY A 326 3.42 -14.53 -10.26
C GLY A 326 2.31 -15.28 -10.99
N ASN A 327 1.06 -15.05 -10.57
CA ASN A 327 -0.09 -15.81 -11.07
C ASN A 327 -0.26 -15.81 -12.61
N ALA A 328 0.09 -14.72 -13.31
CA ALA A 328 -0.01 -14.65 -14.78
C ALA A 328 1.13 -15.36 -15.52
N LYS A 329 2.08 -15.94 -14.77
CA LYS A 329 3.25 -16.69 -15.21
C LYS A 329 3.31 -17.96 -14.39
N SER A 330 2.31 -18.82 -14.52
CA SER A 330 2.27 -20.06 -13.76
C SER A 330 1.84 -21.26 -14.58
N TRP A 331 2.10 -22.45 -14.07
CA TRP A 331 1.47 -23.69 -14.51
C TRP A 331 0.32 -24.04 -13.57
N ILE A 332 -0.79 -24.52 -14.13
CA ILE A 332 -1.91 -25.10 -13.38
C ILE A 332 -2.20 -26.50 -13.92
N SER A 333 -2.37 -27.47 -13.03
CA SER A 333 -2.86 -28.81 -13.38
C SER A 333 -4.35 -28.79 -13.76
N LYS A 334 -4.76 -29.67 -14.66
CA LYS A 334 -6.15 -29.97 -15.00
C LYS A 334 -6.88 -30.69 -13.85
N GLY A 335 -6.17 -31.55 -13.12
CA GLY A 335 -6.71 -32.37 -12.03
C GLY A 335 -6.47 -31.79 -10.63
N ALA A 336 -7.09 -32.40 -9.61
CA ALA A 336 -6.84 -32.04 -8.20
C ALA A 336 -5.43 -32.46 -7.69
N LYS A 337 -4.69 -33.18 -8.52
CA LYS A 337 -3.31 -33.65 -8.32
C LYS A 337 -2.52 -33.38 -9.59
N GLY A 338 -1.20 -33.40 -9.51
CA GLY A 338 -0.36 -33.26 -10.70
C GLY A 338 1.11 -33.36 -10.37
N TRP A 339 1.96 -33.39 -11.40
CA TRP A 339 3.40 -33.32 -11.21
C TRP A 339 4.04 -32.39 -12.23
N LEU A 340 5.13 -31.73 -11.82
CA LEU A 340 6.08 -31.02 -12.68
C LEU A 340 7.41 -31.75 -12.64
N GLN A 341 8.12 -31.79 -13.76
CA GLN A 341 9.42 -32.40 -13.87
C GLN A 341 10.37 -31.50 -14.64
N ILE A 342 11.57 -31.31 -14.09
CA ILE A 342 12.68 -30.63 -14.75
C ILE A 342 13.71 -31.68 -15.17
N GLU A 343 14.01 -31.76 -16.46
CA GLU A 343 15.21 -32.40 -17.01
C GLU A 343 16.31 -31.35 -17.11
N LEU A 344 17.37 -31.54 -16.34
CA LEU A 344 18.56 -30.69 -16.36
C LEU A 344 19.39 -30.97 -17.62
N PRO A 345 20.09 -29.95 -18.17
CA PRO A 345 20.90 -30.09 -19.39
C PRO A 345 22.06 -31.10 -19.23
N ARG A 346 22.48 -31.35 -17.99
CA ARG A 346 23.48 -32.35 -17.60
C ARG A 346 23.23 -32.81 -16.17
N GLU A 347 23.93 -33.86 -15.74
CA GLU A 347 23.93 -34.29 -14.34
C GLU A 347 24.52 -33.20 -13.45
N GLU A 348 23.79 -32.84 -12.38
CA GLU A 348 24.20 -31.83 -11.41
C GLU A 348 24.13 -32.39 -9.99
N SER A 349 25.03 -31.91 -9.11
CA SER A 349 24.97 -32.21 -7.68
C SER A 349 24.09 -31.17 -6.99
N ILE A 350 22.81 -31.48 -6.85
CA ILE A 350 21.82 -30.53 -6.33
C ILE A 350 21.68 -30.67 -4.82
N SER A 351 21.31 -29.58 -4.14
CA SER A 351 21.16 -29.56 -2.67
C SER A 351 19.89 -28.89 -2.18
N SER A 352 19.13 -28.22 -3.06
CA SER A 352 17.81 -27.73 -2.72
C SER A 352 16.93 -27.52 -3.94
N VAL A 353 15.61 -27.57 -3.72
CA VAL A 353 14.58 -27.13 -4.66
C VAL A 353 13.82 -25.96 -4.03
N VAL A 354 13.48 -24.94 -4.81
CA VAL A 354 12.61 -23.85 -4.38
C VAL A 354 11.40 -23.81 -5.29
N TRP A 355 10.21 -23.71 -4.71
CA TRP A 355 8.98 -23.62 -5.48
C TRP A 355 8.04 -22.59 -4.87
N SER A 356 7.15 -22.03 -5.68
CA SER A 356 6.15 -21.07 -5.22
C SER A 356 4.84 -21.23 -5.97
N ARG A 357 3.76 -20.69 -5.39
CA ARG A 357 2.45 -20.60 -6.04
C ARG A 357 2.22 -19.22 -6.66
N ASP A 358 2.69 -18.17 -5.99
CA ASP A 358 2.58 -16.79 -6.45
C ASP A 358 3.60 -15.89 -5.74
N ARG A 359 4.73 -15.63 -6.41
CA ARG A 359 5.76 -14.68 -5.96
C ARG A 359 5.59 -13.29 -6.60
N ALA A 360 4.40 -12.94 -7.10
CA ALA A 360 4.17 -11.64 -7.71
C ALA A 360 4.60 -10.49 -6.78
N GLU A 361 5.50 -9.63 -7.27
CA GLU A 361 5.97 -8.46 -6.52
C GLU A 361 4.95 -7.31 -6.53
N LYS A 362 3.92 -7.39 -7.38
CA LYS A 362 2.88 -6.37 -7.56
C LYS A 362 1.52 -7.02 -7.85
N GLY A 363 0.46 -6.47 -7.28
CA GLY A 363 -0.92 -6.91 -7.51
C GLY A 363 -1.46 -7.85 -6.42
N LYS A 364 -2.60 -8.49 -6.70
CA LYS A 364 -3.24 -9.43 -5.77
C LYS A 364 -2.42 -10.72 -5.71
N ALA A 365 -1.84 -11.02 -4.55
CA ALA A 365 -1.22 -12.31 -4.28
C ALA A 365 -2.32 -13.35 -4.03
N PHE A 366 -2.21 -14.49 -4.70
CA PHE A 366 -3.18 -15.57 -4.56
C PHE A 366 -2.63 -16.68 -3.67
N GLN A 367 -3.47 -17.20 -2.78
CA GLN A 367 -3.11 -18.22 -1.78
C GLN A 367 -3.87 -19.54 -1.95
N ASP A 368 -4.86 -19.57 -2.86
CA ASP A 368 -5.52 -20.80 -3.27
C ASP A 368 -4.55 -21.71 -4.03
N ARG A 369 -4.88 -22.99 -4.19
CA ARG A 369 -4.11 -23.93 -5.04
C ARG A 369 -2.68 -24.21 -4.59
N LEU A 370 -2.32 -23.71 -3.41
CA LEU A 370 -1.04 -23.92 -2.77
C LEU A 370 -0.85 -25.41 -2.44
N ALA A 371 0.23 -26.02 -2.90
CA ALA A 371 0.54 -27.43 -2.63
C ALA A 371 0.81 -27.66 -1.13
N THR A 372 0.04 -28.56 -0.50
CA THR A 372 0.13 -28.86 0.94
C THR A 372 0.57 -30.30 1.22
N ASP A 373 0.29 -31.22 0.30
CA ASP A 373 0.81 -32.59 0.32
C ASP A 373 1.57 -32.86 -0.97
N TYR A 374 2.87 -33.16 -0.86
CA TYR A 374 3.74 -33.37 -2.00
C TYR A 374 4.99 -34.19 -1.67
N VAL A 375 5.62 -34.70 -2.72
CA VAL A 375 6.95 -35.30 -2.69
C VAL A 375 7.82 -34.73 -3.81
N ILE A 376 9.09 -34.48 -3.50
CA ILE A 376 10.12 -34.16 -4.48
C ILE A 376 11.06 -35.35 -4.60
N GLU A 377 11.22 -35.81 -5.84
CA GLU A 377 12.01 -36.97 -6.18
C GLU A 377 13.07 -36.60 -7.22
N VAL A 378 14.19 -37.31 -7.19
CA VAL A 378 15.28 -37.15 -8.14
C VAL A 378 15.57 -38.45 -8.86
N SER A 379 16.09 -38.35 -10.07
CA SER A 379 16.53 -39.50 -10.87
C SER A 379 17.71 -39.14 -11.77
N LEU A 380 18.53 -40.13 -12.11
CA LEU A 380 19.59 -40.01 -13.13
C LEU A 380 19.09 -40.44 -14.51
N ASP A 381 18.13 -41.37 -14.57
CA ASP A 381 17.67 -42.04 -15.79
C ASP A 381 16.21 -41.75 -16.15
N GLY A 382 15.47 -41.05 -15.27
CA GLY A 382 14.05 -40.75 -15.41
C GLY A 382 13.13 -41.93 -15.06
N LYS A 383 13.68 -43.06 -14.59
CA LYS A 383 12.95 -44.30 -14.30
C LYS A 383 13.03 -44.67 -12.83
N ALA A 384 14.23 -44.70 -12.26
CA ALA A 384 14.44 -44.96 -10.84
C ALA A 384 14.40 -43.65 -10.07
N TRP A 385 13.39 -43.50 -9.21
CA TRP A 385 13.14 -42.27 -8.46
C TRP A 385 13.50 -42.43 -6.99
N LYS A 386 14.15 -41.41 -6.43
CA LYS A 386 14.49 -41.32 -5.02
C LYS A 386 13.87 -40.06 -4.43
N ALA A 387 13.01 -40.20 -3.43
CA ALA A 387 12.52 -39.07 -2.67
C ALA A 387 13.67 -38.36 -1.94
N VAL A 388 13.67 -37.02 -1.99
CA VAL A 388 14.68 -36.16 -1.35
C VAL A 388 14.06 -35.12 -0.42
N ALA A 389 12.77 -34.80 -0.62
CA ALA A 389 11.99 -33.94 0.26
C ALA A 389 10.50 -34.26 0.12
N SER A 390 9.71 -33.94 1.13
CA SER A 390 8.25 -33.99 1.10
C SER A 390 7.67 -33.01 2.11
N SER A 391 6.35 -32.85 2.11
CA SER A 391 5.64 -32.00 3.08
C SER A 391 5.51 -32.61 4.48
N VAL A 392 5.88 -33.89 4.68
CA VAL A 392 5.52 -34.67 5.89
C VAL A 392 6.23 -34.23 7.18
N ASP A 393 7.28 -33.41 7.07
CA ASP A 393 8.03 -32.82 8.18
C ASP A 393 7.78 -31.31 8.33
N ARG A 394 6.85 -30.75 7.54
CA ARG A 394 6.37 -29.37 7.67
C ARG A 394 5.18 -29.31 8.61
N LEU A 395 5.04 -28.18 9.31
CA LEU A 395 3.80 -27.83 9.98
C LEU A 395 2.66 -27.77 8.96
N ALA A 396 1.46 -28.12 9.41
CA ALA A 396 0.27 -28.10 8.57
C ALA A 396 -0.06 -26.67 8.11
N ALA A 397 -0.73 -26.55 6.97
CA ALA A 397 -0.92 -25.27 6.31
C ALA A 397 -1.80 -24.29 7.11
N ASP A 398 -2.62 -24.78 8.03
CA ASP A 398 -3.38 -23.99 9.01
C ASP A 398 -2.48 -23.10 9.90
N TYR A 399 -1.25 -23.52 10.20
CA TYR A 399 -0.31 -22.71 10.97
C TYR A 399 0.23 -21.49 10.21
N ARG A 400 0.06 -21.38 8.88
CA ARG A 400 0.76 -20.40 8.02
C ARG A 400 0.44 -18.93 8.33
N GLU A 401 -0.74 -18.64 8.87
CA GLU A 401 -1.14 -17.27 9.22
C GLU A 401 -0.35 -16.75 10.43
N ARG A 402 0.01 -17.67 11.34
CA ARG A 402 0.72 -17.38 12.59
C ARG A 402 2.22 -17.63 12.49
N ILE A 403 2.61 -18.74 11.86
CA ILE A 403 3.98 -19.23 11.78
C ILE A 403 4.40 -19.23 10.32
N ARG A 404 5.18 -18.23 9.93
CA ARG A 404 5.71 -18.11 8.56
C ARG A 404 7.12 -18.67 8.41
N ASP A 405 7.85 -18.73 9.51
CA ASP A 405 9.19 -19.25 9.56
C ASP A 405 9.35 -20.03 10.87
N VAL A 406 10.20 -21.05 10.85
CA VAL A 406 10.60 -21.79 12.04
C VAL A 406 12.11 -21.61 12.11
N PRO A 407 12.58 -20.57 12.82
CA PRO A 407 13.99 -20.18 12.82
C PRO A 407 14.89 -21.18 13.53
N THR A 408 14.40 -22.35 13.96
CA THR A 408 15.25 -23.38 14.54
C THR A 408 16.24 -23.85 13.51
N LEU A 409 17.48 -23.48 13.73
CA LEU A 409 18.61 -23.97 12.99
C LEU A 409 19.16 -25.11 13.81
N SER A 410 18.51 -26.27 13.75
CA SER A 410 18.85 -27.47 14.54
C SER A 410 20.30 -27.97 14.35
N GLY A 411 21.13 -27.28 13.55
CA GLY A 411 22.58 -27.44 13.42
C GLY A 411 23.45 -26.21 13.73
N VAL A 412 22.93 -25.13 14.35
CA VAL A 412 23.74 -23.97 14.77
C VAL A 412 24.43 -24.30 16.09
N THR A 413 25.68 -24.70 15.98
CA THR A 413 26.61 -24.72 17.12
C THR A 413 26.81 -23.30 17.64
N GLY A 414 27.24 -23.16 18.90
CA GLY A 414 27.51 -21.84 19.50
C GLY A 414 28.49 -20.97 18.68
N GLU A 415 29.36 -21.60 17.88
CA GLU A 415 30.29 -20.92 16.97
C GLU A 415 29.59 -20.21 15.79
N ASN A 416 28.47 -20.75 15.30
CA ASN A 416 27.77 -20.23 14.11
C ASN A 416 26.62 -19.24 14.47
N ALA A 417 26.26 -19.12 15.75
CA ALA A 417 25.14 -18.29 16.20
C ALA A 417 25.34 -16.80 15.89
N ALA A 418 26.58 -16.30 16.00
CA ALA A 418 26.92 -14.91 15.68
C ALA A 418 26.80 -14.61 14.18
N GLU A 419 27.21 -15.55 13.31
CA GLU A 419 27.10 -15.43 11.86
C GLU A 419 25.63 -15.39 11.43
N VAL A 420 24.83 -16.33 11.93
CA VAL A 420 23.38 -16.37 11.69
C VAL A 420 22.70 -15.08 12.09
N LYS A 421 22.94 -14.60 13.32
CA LYS A 421 22.33 -13.37 13.82
C LYS A 421 22.65 -12.19 12.90
N LYS A 422 23.92 -12.02 12.54
CA LYS A 422 24.39 -10.96 11.63
C LYS A 422 23.68 -11.01 10.28
N HIS A 423 23.58 -12.19 9.68
CA HIS A 423 22.95 -12.36 8.37
C HIS A 423 21.43 -12.14 8.42
N SER A 424 20.74 -12.63 9.45
CA SER A 424 19.30 -12.39 9.66
C SER A 424 18.97 -10.91 9.85
N GLU A 425 19.76 -10.17 10.64
CA GLU A 425 19.59 -8.73 10.83
C GLU A 425 19.81 -7.95 9.52
N ARG A 426 20.87 -8.29 8.76
CA ARG A 426 21.14 -7.66 7.46
C ARG A 426 20.02 -7.94 6.46
N ARG A 427 19.51 -9.19 6.41
CA ARG A 427 18.37 -9.56 5.57
C ARG A 427 17.13 -8.72 5.90
N ALA A 428 16.79 -8.57 7.19
CA ALA A 428 15.65 -7.77 7.62
C ALA A 428 15.81 -6.28 7.28
N ALA A 429 17.03 -5.73 7.35
CA ALA A 429 17.31 -4.37 6.90
C ALA A 429 17.11 -4.21 5.39
N LEU A 430 17.67 -5.12 4.59
CA LEU A 430 17.52 -5.11 3.13
C LEU A 430 16.07 -5.29 2.69
N GLN A 431 15.28 -6.11 3.39
CA GLN A 431 13.85 -6.25 3.10
C GLN A 431 13.07 -4.94 3.34
N ARG A 432 13.41 -4.18 4.38
CA ARG A 432 12.83 -2.85 4.63
C ARG A 432 13.22 -1.86 3.53
N GLU A 433 14.49 -1.86 3.15
CA GLU A 433 15.00 -1.03 2.06
C GLU A 433 14.31 -1.36 0.73
N LEU A 434 14.17 -2.65 0.40
CA LEU A 434 13.46 -3.11 -0.79
C LEU A 434 12.02 -2.60 -0.81
N LYS A 435 11.29 -2.74 0.31
CA LYS A 435 9.92 -2.25 0.44
C LYS A 435 9.85 -0.75 0.18
N THR A 436 10.77 0.03 0.75
CA THR A 436 10.83 1.48 0.51
C THR A 436 11.12 1.79 -0.95
N LEU A 437 12.09 1.11 -1.57
CA LEU A 437 12.45 1.34 -2.98
C LEU A 437 11.31 1.00 -3.94
N THR A 438 10.49 -0.01 -3.64
CA THR A 438 9.40 -0.46 -4.54
C THR A 438 8.04 0.15 -4.24
N SER A 439 7.87 0.90 -3.15
CA SER A 439 6.59 1.52 -2.77
C SER A 439 6.43 2.91 -3.39
N PHE A 440 5.43 3.09 -4.25
CA PHE A 440 5.14 4.35 -4.91
C PHE A 440 3.78 4.92 -4.45
N PRO A 441 3.60 6.25 -4.43
CA PRO A 441 2.32 6.84 -4.05
C PRO A 441 1.23 6.45 -5.05
N MET A 442 0.07 6.05 -4.54
CA MET A 442 -1.10 5.77 -5.36
C MET A 442 -1.86 7.07 -5.63
N ALA A 443 -2.36 7.24 -6.85
CA ALA A 443 -3.28 8.31 -7.19
C ALA A 443 -4.41 7.80 -8.09
N TYR A 444 -5.59 8.39 -7.93
CA TYR A 444 -6.72 8.12 -8.81
C TYR A 444 -6.55 8.87 -10.13
N LEU A 445 -6.08 8.16 -11.15
CA LEU A 445 -5.63 8.72 -12.43
C LEU A 445 -6.29 8.00 -13.61
N GLY A 446 -6.14 8.57 -14.80
CA GLY A 446 -6.48 7.90 -16.05
C GLY A 446 -5.66 6.61 -16.24
N LYS A 447 -6.32 5.45 -16.24
CA LYS A 447 -5.85 4.18 -16.78
C LYS A 447 -6.23 4.13 -18.25
N PHE A 448 -5.25 3.85 -19.10
CA PHE A 448 -5.44 3.91 -20.54
C PHE A 448 -5.49 2.49 -21.10
N GLU A 449 -6.59 2.18 -21.76
CA GLU A 449 -6.82 0.92 -22.46
C GLU A 449 -7.04 1.20 -23.94
N GLN A 450 -6.87 0.21 -24.79
CA GLN A 450 -7.13 0.39 -26.21
C GLN A 450 -8.60 0.81 -26.41
N PRO A 451 -8.88 1.97 -27.05
CA PRO A 451 -10.25 2.47 -27.18
C PRO A 451 -11.12 1.50 -27.99
N GLY A 452 -12.37 1.32 -27.52
CA GLY A 452 -13.39 0.60 -28.27
C GLY A 452 -13.97 1.41 -29.43
N ALA A 453 -14.90 0.79 -30.17
CA ALA A 453 -15.62 1.44 -31.26
C ALA A 453 -16.46 2.62 -30.73
N THR A 454 -16.33 3.78 -31.38
CA THR A 454 -17.11 4.98 -31.06
C THR A 454 -18.17 5.20 -32.14
N PHE A 455 -19.42 5.43 -31.75
CA PHE A 455 -20.53 5.59 -32.71
C PHE A 455 -21.10 7.00 -32.68
N ARG A 456 -21.57 7.48 -33.83
CA ARG A 456 -22.44 8.65 -33.86
C ARG A 456 -23.77 8.27 -33.24
N LEU A 457 -24.26 9.09 -32.31
CA LEU A 457 -25.56 8.87 -31.67
C LEU A 457 -26.66 9.65 -32.37
N HIS A 458 -27.83 9.03 -32.56
CA HIS A 458 -29.00 9.72 -33.07
C HIS A 458 -29.51 10.74 -32.03
N ARG A 459 -29.36 12.04 -32.32
CA ARG A 459 -29.74 13.13 -31.39
C ARG A 459 -29.11 13.02 -29.99
N GLY A 460 -27.97 12.33 -29.88
CA GLY A 460 -27.27 12.12 -28.61
C GLY A 460 -27.79 10.98 -27.74
N ASP A 461 -28.80 10.22 -28.19
CA ASP A 461 -29.32 9.06 -27.46
C ASP A 461 -28.29 7.91 -27.44
N PRO A 462 -27.76 7.53 -26.26
CA PRO A 462 -26.78 6.45 -26.13
C PRO A 462 -27.32 5.07 -26.53
N LEU A 463 -28.65 4.88 -26.54
CA LEU A 463 -29.29 3.63 -26.95
C LEU A 463 -29.53 3.54 -28.46
N SER A 464 -29.26 4.62 -29.20
CA SER A 464 -29.48 4.71 -30.64
C SER A 464 -28.18 4.99 -31.42
N PRO A 465 -27.20 4.06 -31.41
CA PRO A 465 -25.97 4.20 -32.18
C PRO A 465 -26.25 4.12 -33.69
N LYS A 466 -25.47 4.86 -34.47
CA LYS A 466 -25.48 4.84 -35.94
C LYS A 466 -24.15 4.29 -36.47
N GLU A 467 -23.50 5.02 -37.38
CA GLU A 467 -22.23 4.63 -37.95
C GLU A 467 -21.09 4.76 -36.93
N GLU A 468 -20.11 3.86 -37.04
CA GLU A 468 -18.84 3.96 -36.32
C GLU A 468 -18.02 5.14 -36.85
N ILE A 469 -17.34 5.84 -35.94
CA ILE A 469 -16.59 7.05 -36.19
C ILE A 469 -15.12 6.82 -35.86
N ALA A 470 -14.28 6.98 -36.87
CA ALA A 470 -12.83 6.93 -36.71
C ALA A 470 -12.30 8.15 -35.90
N PRO A 471 -11.21 7.98 -35.13
CA PRO A 471 -10.61 9.06 -34.37
C PRO A 471 -10.07 10.19 -35.26
N GLY A 472 -10.19 11.42 -34.79
CA GLY A 472 -9.71 12.60 -35.51
C GLY A 472 -10.07 13.92 -34.84
N ALA A 473 -9.74 15.03 -35.49
CA ALA A 473 -10.00 16.38 -34.98
C ALA A 473 -11.16 17.10 -35.69
N LEU A 474 -11.30 18.40 -35.45
CA LEU A 474 -12.25 19.27 -36.13
C LEU A 474 -11.89 19.38 -37.61
N SER A 475 -12.87 19.19 -38.49
CA SER A 475 -12.67 19.16 -39.95
C SER A 475 -12.51 20.54 -40.59
N GLN A 476 -12.95 21.59 -39.91
CA GLN A 476 -12.99 22.97 -40.41
C GLN A 476 -11.90 23.87 -39.79
N VAL A 477 -11.01 23.31 -38.96
CA VAL A 477 -9.98 24.06 -38.23
C VAL A 477 -8.67 23.28 -38.33
N GLY A 478 -7.55 23.97 -38.56
CA GLY A 478 -6.24 23.32 -38.53
C GLY A 478 -5.95 22.39 -39.70
N ALA A 479 -4.84 21.68 -39.60
CA ALA A 479 -4.50 20.58 -40.50
C ALA A 479 -5.52 19.44 -40.36
N LYS A 480 -5.71 18.64 -41.42
CA LYS A 480 -6.61 17.48 -41.34
C LYS A 480 -5.99 16.40 -40.43
N LEU A 481 -6.73 15.97 -39.40
CA LEU A 481 -6.37 14.81 -38.58
C LEU A 481 -7.37 13.67 -38.77
N ASP A 482 -6.95 12.67 -39.55
CA ASP A 482 -7.64 11.40 -39.75
C ASP A 482 -6.75 10.27 -39.22
N LEU A 483 -7.26 9.49 -38.28
CA LEU A 483 -6.59 8.31 -37.75
C LEU A 483 -7.38 7.05 -38.10
N ALA A 484 -6.68 5.94 -38.30
CA ALA A 484 -7.32 4.64 -38.51
C ALA A 484 -8.08 4.19 -37.25
N GLN A 485 -9.15 3.42 -37.41
CA GLN A 485 -10.01 2.95 -36.31
C GLN A 485 -9.25 2.13 -35.26
N ASP A 486 -8.20 1.42 -35.66
CA ASP A 486 -7.37 0.53 -34.84
C ASP A 486 -6.09 1.20 -34.30
N THR A 487 -5.88 2.48 -34.61
CA THR A 487 -4.70 3.24 -34.15
C THR A 487 -4.49 3.05 -32.64
N PRO A 488 -3.27 2.72 -32.17
CA PRO A 488 -2.99 2.52 -30.75
C PRO A 488 -3.34 3.75 -29.88
N GLU A 489 -3.85 3.49 -28.67
CA GLU A 489 -4.25 4.51 -27.69
C GLU A 489 -3.23 5.66 -27.54
N PRO A 490 -1.93 5.39 -27.27
CA PRO A 490 -0.97 6.46 -27.00
C PRO A 490 -0.74 7.35 -28.22
N GLU A 491 -0.82 6.77 -29.42
CA GLU A 491 -0.63 7.47 -30.69
C GLU A 491 -1.79 8.42 -30.98
N ARG A 492 -3.05 8.06 -30.65
CA ARG A 492 -4.21 8.93 -30.85
C ARG A 492 -4.09 10.25 -30.09
N ARG A 493 -3.75 10.19 -28.80
CA ARG A 493 -3.60 11.39 -27.97
C ARG A 493 -2.38 12.22 -28.37
N MET A 494 -1.27 11.55 -28.73
CA MET A 494 -0.09 12.24 -29.23
C MET A 494 -0.40 13.01 -30.53
N ALA A 495 -1.14 12.38 -31.45
CA ALA A 495 -1.56 13.02 -32.69
C ALA A 495 -2.49 14.22 -32.44
N LEU A 496 -3.44 14.11 -31.49
CA LEU A 496 -4.27 15.23 -31.09
C LEU A 496 -3.46 16.39 -30.49
N ALA A 497 -2.49 16.09 -29.62
CA ALA A 497 -1.62 17.10 -29.00
C ALA A 497 -0.80 17.87 -30.05
N LYS A 498 -0.25 17.14 -31.03
CA LYS A 498 0.43 17.74 -32.19
C LYS A 498 -0.52 18.60 -33.01
N TRP A 499 -1.74 18.13 -33.30
CA TRP A 499 -2.74 18.90 -34.03
C TRP A 499 -3.21 20.17 -33.30
N LEU A 500 -3.36 20.11 -31.97
CA LEU A 500 -3.73 21.26 -31.15
C LEU A 500 -2.68 22.37 -31.19
N THR A 501 -1.41 22.01 -31.34
CA THR A 501 -0.26 22.93 -31.35
C THR A 501 0.29 23.19 -32.75
N ASP A 502 -0.37 22.66 -33.78
CA ASP A 502 0.03 22.83 -35.18
C ASP A 502 -0.12 24.30 -35.61
N PRO A 503 0.87 24.90 -36.29
CA PRO A 503 0.78 26.28 -36.78
C PRO A 503 -0.41 26.57 -37.71
N GLN A 504 -0.96 25.55 -38.37
CA GLN A 504 -2.17 25.68 -39.20
C GLN A 504 -3.45 25.77 -38.35
N ASN A 505 -3.39 25.46 -37.05
CA ASN A 505 -4.50 25.56 -36.12
C ASN A 505 -4.44 26.87 -35.32
N PRO A 506 -5.13 27.94 -35.77
CA PRO A 506 -5.04 29.25 -35.11
C PRO A 506 -5.82 29.31 -33.79
N LEU A 507 -6.72 28.36 -33.52
CA LEU A 507 -7.69 28.47 -32.43
C LEU A 507 -7.01 28.38 -31.06
N THR A 508 -6.10 27.41 -30.89
CA THR A 508 -5.41 27.19 -29.61
C THR A 508 -4.64 28.43 -29.16
N ALA A 509 -3.86 29.03 -30.07
CA ALA A 509 -3.10 30.24 -29.75
C ALA A 509 -4.01 31.44 -29.47
N ARG A 510 -5.04 31.68 -30.29
CA ARG A 510 -6.03 32.76 -30.09
C ARG A 510 -6.74 32.65 -28.74
N VAL A 511 -7.21 31.45 -28.39
CA VAL A 511 -7.86 31.19 -27.10
C VAL A 511 -6.89 31.46 -25.95
N MET A 512 -5.64 30.98 -26.04
CA MET A 512 -4.66 31.16 -24.98
C MET A 512 -4.31 32.64 -24.77
N VAL A 513 -3.99 33.39 -25.83
CA VAL A 513 -3.65 34.82 -25.69
C VAL A 513 -4.84 35.65 -25.25
N ASN A 514 -6.07 35.29 -25.65
CA ASN A 514 -7.28 35.93 -25.14
C ASN A 514 -7.42 35.73 -23.62
N ARG A 515 -7.09 34.54 -23.09
CA ARG A 515 -7.06 34.28 -21.64
C ARG A 515 -5.95 35.05 -20.93
N LEU A 516 -4.75 35.11 -21.50
CA LEU A 516 -3.65 35.92 -20.94
C LEU A 516 -4.06 37.40 -20.84
N TRP A 517 -4.69 37.91 -21.91
CA TRP A 517 -5.20 39.27 -21.94
C TRP A 517 -6.31 39.50 -20.90
N HIS A 518 -7.27 38.57 -20.82
CA HIS A 518 -8.35 38.61 -19.84
C HIS A 518 -7.84 38.72 -18.40
N TYR A 519 -6.84 37.92 -18.01
CA TYR A 519 -6.31 37.97 -16.64
C TYR A 519 -5.49 39.24 -16.34
N HIS A 520 -4.96 39.91 -17.36
CA HIS A 520 -4.24 41.17 -17.21
C HIS A 520 -5.19 42.38 -17.13
N PHE A 521 -6.22 42.42 -17.99
CA PHE A 521 -7.11 43.57 -18.16
C PHE A 521 -8.55 43.35 -17.65
N GLY A 522 -8.84 42.20 -17.02
CA GLY A 522 -10.17 41.83 -16.51
C GLY A 522 -11.17 41.38 -17.59
N THR A 523 -11.01 41.79 -18.84
CA THR A 523 -11.83 41.37 -19.99
C THR A 523 -10.94 40.98 -21.16
N GLY A 524 -11.24 39.85 -21.80
CA GLY A 524 -10.49 39.39 -22.98
C GLY A 524 -10.68 40.31 -24.19
N ILE A 525 -9.82 40.16 -25.19
CA ILE A 525 -10.02 40.79 -26.51
C ILE A 525 -11.34 40.30 -27.11
N VAL A 526 -11.69 39.03 -26.88
CA VAL A 526 -13.03 38.46 -26.95
C VAL A 526 -13.54 38.29 -25.51
N ASP A 527 -14.71 38.81 -25.20
CA ASP A 527 -15.30 38.86 -23.86
C ASP A 527 -15.90 37.53 -23.38
N THR A 528 -15.97 36.53 -24.27
CA THR A 528 -16.32 35.12 -24.01
C THR A 528 -15.08 34.22 -24.08
N PRO A 529 -14.32 34.00 -22.98
CA PRO A 529 -12.99 33.38 -23.04
C PRO A 529 -12.93 31.91 -23.50
N SER A 530 -14.07 31.21 -23.52
CA SER A 530 -14.19 29.83 -23.99
C SER A 530 -15.05 29.66 -25.23
N ASP A 531 -15.58 30.74 -25.80
CA ASP A 531 -16.36 30.70 -27.05
C ASP A 531 -15.88 31.82 -27.99
N LEU A 532 -15.06 31.45 -28.97
CA LEU A 532 -14.62 32.33 -30.07
C LEU A 532 -15.41 32.05 -31.36
N GLY A 533 -16.47 31.22 -31.27
CA GLY A 533 -17.33 30.86 -32.38
C GLY A 533 -18.43 31.88 -32.63
N PHE A 534 -19.42 31.49 -33.44
CA PHE A 534 -20.53 32.37 -33.84
C PHE A 534 -21.40 32.86 -32.67
N ASN A 535 -21.51 32.05 -31.62
CA ASN A 535 -22.27 32.39 -30.40
C ASN A 535 -21.44 33.19 -29.38
N GLY A 536 -20.13 33.34 -29.63
CA GLY A 536 -19.22 34.14 -28.83
C GLY A 536 -19.27 35.62 -29.18
N GLY A 537 -18.62 36.44 -28.36
CA GLY A 537 -18.44 37.86 -28.64
C GLY A 537 -17.45 38.12 -29.76
N LYS A 538 -17.60 39.26 -30.44
CA LYS A 538 -16.65 39.70 -31.45
C LYS A 538 -15.38 40.26 -30.79
N PRO A 539 -14.20 40.05 -31.39
CA PRO A 539 -12.97 40.65 -30.88
C PRO A 539 -13.04 42.18 -31.00
N SER A 540 -12.79 42.87 -29.89
CA SER A 540 -12.62 44.34 -29.89
C SER A 540 -11.47 44.82 -30.79
N HIS A 541 -10.39 44.04 -30.83
CA HIS A 541 -9.16 44.34 -31.57
C HIS A 541 -8.72 43.07 -32.32
N PRO A 542 -9.36 42.73 -33.46
CA PRO A 542 -9.11 41.49 -34.19
C PRO A 542 -7.65 41.33 -34.63
N GLU A 543 -7.06 42.40 -35.16
CA GLU A 543 -5.66 42.39 -35.61
C GLU A 543 -4.68 42.14 -34.46
N LEU A 544 -4.96 42.70 -33.28
CA LEU A 544 -4.15 42.49 -32.08
C LEU A 544 -4.23 41.04 -31.59
N LEU A 545 -5.43 40.44 -31.62
CA LEU A 545 -5.62 39.03 -31.26
C LEU A 545 -4.77 38.12 -32.16
N ASP A 546 -4.81 38.37 -33.47
CA ASP A 546 -4.06 37.58 -34.46
C ASP A 546 -2.55 37.78 -34.34
N TRP A 547 -2.12 39.02 -34.08
CA TRP A 547 -0.72 39.33 -33.82
C TRP A 547 -0.20 38.63 -32.56
N LEU A 548 -0.92 38.71 -31.44
CA LEU A 548 -0.54 38.05 -30.20
C LEU A 548 -0.51 36.52 -30.35
N ALA A 549 -1.49 35.94 -31.04
CA ALA A 549 -1.54 34.49 -31.27
C ALA A 549 -0.33 34.02 -32.10
N THR A 550 0.02 34.76 -33.15
CA THR A 550 1.20 34.51 -33.96
C THR A 550 2.49 34.65 -33.15
N GLU A 551 2.56 35.67 -32.30
CA GLU A 551 3.73 35.93 -31.46
C GLU A 551 3.94 34.84 -30.39
N LEU A 552 2.87 34.32 -29.80
CA LEU A 552 2.93 33.18 -28.87
C LEU A 552 3.56 31.96 -29.54
N MET A 553 3.16 31.64 -30.78
CA MET A 553 3.72 30.51 -31.53
C MET A 553 5.19 30.74 -31.89
N LYS A 554 5.55 31.95 -32.36
CA LYS A 554 6.95 32.31 -32.69
C LYS A 554 7.89 32.23 -31.49
N ARG A 555 7.39 32.50 -30.28
CA ARG A 555 8.14 32.42 -29.01
C ARG A 555 8.14 31.02 -28.39
N GLY A 556 7.85 29.98 -29.17
CA GLY A 556 7.84 28.60 -28.69
C GLY A 556 6.82 28.36 -27.58
N TRP A 557 5.66 29.02 -27.65
CA TRP A 557 4.57 28.91 -26.67
C TRP A 557 4.93 29.38 -25.24
N SER A 558 5.97 30.21 -25.10
CA SER A 558 6.40 30.75 -23.80
C SER A 558 5.41 31.76 -23.22
N LEU A 559 4.55 31.30 -22.29
CA LEU A 559 3.62 32.18 -21.58
C LEU A 559 4.32 33.30 -20.81
N LYS A 560 5.51 33.02 -20.26
CA LYS A 560 6.31 34.01 -19.51
C LYS A 560 6.74 35.18 -20.40
N GLU A 561 7.16 34.90 -21.63
CA GLU A 561 7.51 35.95 -22.58
C GLU A 561 6.29 36.75 -23.01
N MET A 562 5.14 36.09 -23.23
CA MET A 562 3.89 36.78 -23.54
C MET A 562 3.42 37.69 -22.40
N HIS A 563 3.53 37.25 -21.14
CA HIS A 563 3.25 38.12 -20.00
C HIS A 563 4.16 39.36 -20.01
N ARG A 564 5.48 39.18 -20.22
CA ARG A 564 6.43 40.30 -20.29
C ARG A 564 6.10 41.27 -21.44
N LEU A 565 5.74 40.74 -22.61
CA LEU A 565 5.34 41.53 -23.77
C LEU A 565 4.12 42.40 -23.47
N ILE A 566 3.07 41.81 -22.89
CA ILE A 566 1.86 42.54 -22.50
C ILE A 566 2.18 43.58 -21.43
N MET A 567 2.91 43.20 -20.37
CA MET A 567 3.20 44.09 -19.23
C MET A 567 4.10 45.28 -19.59
N ASN A 568 4.93 45.15 -20.64
CA ASN A 568 5.76 46.24 -21.14
C ASN A 568 5.05 47.11 -22.19
N SER A 569 3.85 46.75 -22.63
CA SER A 569 3.08 47.53 -23.59
C SER A 569 2.68 48.89 -23.02
N ALA A 570 2.40 49.86 -23.89
CA ALA A 570 1.82 51.14 -23.47
C ALA A 570 0.44 50.93 -22.82
N ALA A 571 -0.36 50.00 -23.36
CA ALA A 571 -1.71 49.68 -22.87
C ALA A 571 -1.70 49.20 -21.39
N TYR A 572 -0.77 48.33 -21.02
CA TYR A 572 -0.68 47.85 -19.64
C TYR A 572 -0.17 48.91 -18.66
N ARG A 573 0.69 49.82 -19.14
CA ARG A 573 1.30 50.88 -18.31
C ARG A 573 0.47 52.17 -18.23
N GLN A 574 -0.74 52.17 -18.78
CA GLN A 574 -1.62 53.34 -18.67
C GLN A 574 -2.06 53.57 -17.23
N SER A 575 -2.38 54.83 -16.91
CA SER A 575 -3.03 55.16 -15.63
C SER A 575 -4.48 54.69 -15.62
N SER A 576 -5.02 54.33 -14.45
CA SER A 576 -6.47 54.13 -14.25
C SER A 576 -7.26 55.45 -14.11
N ALA A 577 -6.59 56.61 -14.12
CA ALA A 577 -7.23 57.90 -13.98
C ALA A 577 -8.28 58.13 -15.08
N ALA A 578 -9.49 58.51 -14.67
CA ALA A 578 -10.56 58.84 -15.60
C ALA A 578 -10.39 60.27 -16.14
N HIS A 579 -10.73 60.48 -17.41
CA HIS A 579 -10.91 61.80 -18.00
C HIS A 579 -12.20 61.83 -18.84
N GLU A 580 -12.78 63.00 -19.00
CA GLU A 580 -14.14 63.19 -19.53
C GLU A 580 -14.32 62.60 -20.93
N ALA A 581 -13.41 62.91 -21.87
CA ALA A 581 -13.50 62.42 -23.24
C ALA A 581 -13.50 60.88 -23.33
N GLY A 582 -12.69 60.20 -22.51
CA GLY A 582 -12.61 58.73 -22.48
C GLY A 582 -13.86 58.11 -21.88
N MET A 583 -14.38 58.70 -20.80
CA MET A 583 -15.63 58.25 -20.17
C MET A 583 -16.84 58.38 -21.09
N LEU A 584 -16.89 59.43 -21.91
CA LEU A 584 -17.95 59.63 -22.92
C LEU A 584 -17.85 58.63 -24.07
N ALA A 585 -16.64 58.32 -24.53
CA ALA A 585 -16.43 57.43 -25.66
C ALA A 585 -16.58 55.94 -25.27
N ASP A 586 -16.10 55.56 -24.09
CA ASP A 586 -16.01 54.17 -23.64
C ASP A 586 -15.89 54.10 -22.11
N SER A 587 -17.02 54.25 -21.42
CA SER A 587 -17.05 54.19 -19.95
C SER A 587 -16.52 52.88 -19.37
N GLY A 588 -16.58 51.79 -20.13
CA GLY A 588 -16.09 50.45 -19.76
C GLY A 588 -14.59 50.25 -19.97
N ALA A 589 -13.87 51.24 -20.50
CA ALA A 589 -12.45 51.14 -20.88
C ALA A 589 -12.13 49.91 -21.77
N ARG A 590 -13.09 49.47 -22.59
CA ARG A 590 -12.96 48.35 -23.53
C ARG A 590 -11.88 48.57 -24.60
N LEU A 591 -11.67 49.83 -24.98
CA LEU A 591 -10.65 50.31 -25.92
C LEU A 591 -9.33 50.68 -25.23
N LEU A 592 -9.24 50.50 -23.90
CA LEU A 592 -8.05 50.70 -23.10
C LEU A 592 -7.44 52.11 -23.25
N TRP A 593 -8.29 53.14 -23.17
CA TRP A 593 -7.85 54.54 -23.02
C TRP A 593 -7.39 54.87 -21.59
N ARG A 594 -7.65 53.95 -20.66
CA ARG A 594 -7.08 53.89 -19.31
C ARG A 594 -6.90 52.43 -18.91
N PHE A 595 -6.14 52.16 -17.85
CA PHE A 595 -6.13 50.83 -17.26
C PHE A 595 -7.51 50.53 -16.62
N PRO A 596 -8.12 49.36 -16.88
CA PRO A 596 -9.40 49.00 -16.27
C PRO A 596 -9.17 48.52 -14.83
N THR A 597 -9.85 49.17 -13.88
CA THR A 597 -9.85 48.73 -12.48
C THR A 597 -10.43 47.33 -12.35
N ARG A 598 -9.76 46.42 -11.64
CA ARG A 598 -10.22 45.04 -11.43
C ARG A 598 -10.23 44.64 -9.97
N ARG A 599 -11.27 43.94 -9.56
CA ARG A 599 -11.30 43.28 -8.26
C ARG A 599 -10.37 42.05 -8.28
N ILE A 600 -9.66 41.81 -7.20
CA ILE A 600 -8.87 40.58 -7.05
C ILE A 600 -9.78 39.40 -6.68
N GLU A 601 -9.41 38.23 -7.17
CA GLU A 601 -10.11 36.97 -6.89
C GLU A 601 -9.82 36.49 -5.45
N ALA A 602 -10.58 35.52 -4.95
CA ALA A 602 -10.46 35.04 -3.57
C ALA A 602 -9.08 34.48 -3.22
N GLU A 603 -8.44 33.74 -4.13
CA GLU A 603 -7.11 33.17 -3.94
C GLU A 603 -6.01 34.23 -3.77
N PRO A 604 -5.83 35.19 -4.72
CA PRO A 604 -4.87 36.27 -4.52
C PRO A 604 -5.25 37.19 -3.36
N LEU A 605 -6.52 37.34 -3.02
CA LEU A 605 -6.96 38.09 -1.83
C LEU A 605 -6.46 37.45 -0.54
N ARG A 606 -6.65 36.14 -0.38
CA ARG A 606 -6.10 35.37 0.75
C ARG A 606 -4.57 35.48 0.79
N ASP A 607 -3.92 35.25 -0.34
CA ASP A 607 -2.45 35.32 -0.44
C ASP A 607 -1.94 36.73 -0.09
N THR A 608 -2.68 37.79 -0.45
CA THR A 608 -2.35 39.18 -0.10
C THR A 608 -2.48 39.41 1.40
N ILE A 609 -3.54 38.92 2.05
CA ILE A 609 -3.70 38.99 3.52
C ILE A 609 -2.50 38.34 4.22
N LEU A 610 -2.10 37.14 3.78
CA LEU A 610 -0.94 36.42 4.34
C LEU A 610 0.39 37.15 4.07
N ALA A 611 0.53 37.77 2.90
CA ALA A 611 1.73 38.52 2.53
C ALA A 611 1.90 39.78 3.38
N VAL A 612 0.81 40.52 3.63
CA VAL A 612 0.85 41.75 4.46
C VAL A 612 0.93 41.43 5.95
N SER A 613 0.34 40.33 6.42
CA SER A 613 0.54 39.85 7.79
C SER A 613 1.94 39.25 8.02
N GLY A 614 2.63 38.86 6.93
CA GLY A 614 4.04 38.44 6.95
C GLY A 614 4.24 36.95 7.22
N VAL A 615 3.23 36.12 6.95
CA VAL A 615 3.26 34.68 7.21
C VAL A 615 3.08 33.82 5.96
N LEU A 616 3.00 34.43 4.77
CA LEU A 616 2.84 33.70 3.51
C LEU A 616 4.03 32.77 3.24
N ASP A 617 3.74 31.47 3.11
CA ASP A 617 4.70 30.48 2.63
C ASP A 617 4.69 30.41 1.09
N LEU A 618 5.86 30.73 0.51
CA LEU A 618 6.13 30.73 -0.93
C LEU A 618 6.82 29.45 -1.43
N THR A 619 6.98 28.44 -0.57
CA THR A 619 7.51 27.13 -0.98
C THR A 619 6.76 26.64 -2.20
N MET A 620 7.45 25.98 -3.14
CA MET A 620 6.89 25.45 -4.40
C MET A 620 6.85 23.92 -4.38
N GLY A 621 5.79 23.30 -4.94
CA GLY A 621 5.64 21.84 -5.02
C GLY A 621 5.30 21.15 -3.68
N GLY A 622 5.36 19.82 -3.56
CA GLY A 622 5.00 19.15 -2.30
C GLY A 622 3.49 19.17 -1.98
N PRO A 623 3.09 18.67 -0.79
CA PRO A 623 1.68 18.47 -0.45
C PRO A 623 0.91 19.79 -0.35
N GLY A 624 -0.38 19.70 -0.67
CA GLY A 624 -1.34 20.78 -0.44
C GLY A 624 -1.74 20.90 1.03
N PHE A 625 -2.70 21.78 1.30
CA PHE A 625 -3.32 21.94 2.63
C PHE A 625 -4.84 21.90 2.51
N ASP A 626 -5.51 21.47 3.58
CA ASP A 626 -6.96 21.39 3.66
C ASP A 626 -7.52 22.54 4.51
N LEU A 627 -8.55 23.22 3.99
CA LEU A 627 -9.41 24.13 4.76
C LEU A 627 -10.68 23.45 5.27
N PHE A 628 -10.78 22.13 5.08
CA PHE A 628 -11.94 21.34 5.46
C PHE A 628 -11.53 20.17 6.35
N GLU A 629 -12.39 19.84 7.30
CA GLU A 629 -12.29 18.66 8.15
C GLU A 629 -13.38 17.67 7.70
N PRO A 630 -13.01 16.49 7.19
CA PRO A 630 -13.99 15.46 6.86
C PRO A 630 -14.49 14.77 8.15
N ASN A 631 -15.77 14.39 8.18
CA ASN A 631 -16.25 13.45 9.19
C ASN A 631 -15.80 12.00 8.90
N ASP A 632 -15.95 11.11 9.89
CA ASP A 632 -15.60 9.69 9.81
C ASP A 632 -16.66 8.81 9.12
N ASN A 633 -17.64 9.41 8.43
CA ASN A 633 -18.74 8.68 7.82
C ASN A 633 -18.36 8.12 6.43
N TYR A 634 -19.06 7.06 6.01
CA TYR A 634 -18.92 6.48 4.66
C TYR A 634 -19.15 7.52 3.54
N VAL A 635 -20.08 8.45 3.75
CA VAL A 635 -20.22 9.67 2.93
C VAL A 635 -19.54 10.81 3.68
N LYS A 636 -18.38 11.24 3.18
CA LYS A 636 -17.62 12.34 3.76
C LYS A 636 -18.41 13.64 3.67
N VAL A 637 -18.73 14.22 4.82
CA VAL A 637 -19.22 15.60 4.94
C VAL A 637 -18.03 16.45 5.36
N TYR A 638 -17.82 17.55 4.65
CA TYR A 638 -16.71 18.48 4.88
C TYR A 638 -17.21 19.68 5.67
N GLN A 639 -16.58 19.97 6.80
CA GLN A 639 -16.82 21.18 7.58
C GLN A 639 -15.64 22.15 7.43
N SER A 640 -15.91 23.45 7.40
CA SER A 640 -14.86 24.47 7.31
C SER A 640 -14.01 24.49 8.59
N LYS A 641 -12.69 24.48 8.43
CA LYS A 641 -11.76 24.66 9.55
C LYS A 641 -11.99 26.00 10.25
N GLN A 642 -11.92 25.95 11.57
CA GLN A 642 -12.04 27.15 12.42
C GLN A 642 -10.67 27.65 12.92
N GLU A 643 -9.67 26.77 12.94
CA GLU A 643 -8.30 27.07 13.35
C GLU A 643 -7.33 26.94 12.17
N PHE A 644 -6.42 27.91 12.02
CA PHE A 644 -5.45 27.94 10.92
C PHE A 644 -4.02 27.99 11.48
N GLY A 645 -3.22 26.99 11.14
CA GLY A 645 -1.81 26.90 11.49
C GLY A 645 -0.88 27.34 10.36
N ALA A 646 0.43 27.36 10.65
CA ALA A 646 1.47 27.68 9.67
C ALA A 646 1.44 26.77 8.43
N ASP A 647 1.02 25.52 8.60
CA ASP A 647 0.77 24.53 7.55
C ASP A 647 -0.31 24.96 6.55
N THR A 648 -1.21 25.87 6.94
CA THR A 648 -2.25 26.42 6.07
C THR A 648 -1.85 27.74 5.41
N PHE A 649 -0.76 28.40 5.81
CA PHE A 649 -0.40 29.75 5.35
C PHE A 649 0.36 29.78 4.01
N ARG A 650 0.25 28.70 3.24
CA ARG A 650 0.74 28.63 1.87
C ARG A 650 -0.23 29.28 0.90
N ARG A 651 0.29 29.63 -0.29
CA ARG A 651 -0.52 30.11 -1.42
C ARG A 651 -1.75 29.23 -1.67
N MET A 652 -2.92 29.85 -1.82
CA MET A 652 -4.21 29.16 -1.94
C MET A 652 -4.30 28.24 -3.18
N ILE A 653 -3.40 28.39 -4.16
CA ILE A 653 -3.26 27.45 -5.29
C ILE A 653 -2.92 26.01 -4.85
N TYR A 654 -2.36 25.82 -3.64
CA TYR A 654 -2.08 24.51 -3.05
C TYR A 654 -3.23 23.97 -2.18
N GLN A 655 -4.36 24.67 -2.11
CA GLN A 655 -5.51 24.24 -1.33
C GLN A 655 -6.19 23.03 -1.98
N SER A 656 -6.47 21.99 -1.21
CA SER A 656 -7.39 20.94 -1.63
C SER A 656 -8.83 21.48 -1.69
N LYS A 657 -9.52 21.22 -2.81
CA LYS A 657 -10.91 21.65 -3.04
C LYS A 657 -11.84 20.44 -3.15
N PRO A 658 -12.70 20.18 -2.15
CA PRO A 658 -13.83 19.27 -2.34
C PRO A 658 -14.76 19.84 -3.43
N ARG A 659 -15.30 18.97 -4.29
CA ARG A 659 -16.29 19.40 -5.31
C ARG A 659 -17.58 19.82 -4.61
N VAL A 660 -18.28 20.84 -5.12
CA VAL A 660 -19.57 21.32 -4.62
C VAL A 660 -19.53 21.94 -3.21
N GLN A 661 -18.33 22.10 -2.61
CA GLN A 661 -18.18 22.73 -1.29
C GLN A 661 -17.41 24.04 -1.39
N LEU A 662 -17.90 25.06 -0.68
CA LEU A 662 -17.22 26.33 -0.47
C LEU A 662 -16.83 26.46 1.02
N ASP A 663 -15.70 27.10 1.30
CA ASP A 663 -15.27 27.41 2.67
C ASP A 663 -15.97 28.67 3.17
N ASP A 664 -16.11 28.80 4.48
CA ASP A 664 -16.91 29.86 5.10
C ASP A 664 -16.35 31.27 4.86
N THR A 665 -15.03 31.41 4.67
CA THR A 665 -14.39 32.73 4.52
C THR A 665 -14.36 33.16 3.06
N PHE A 666 -13.74 32.37 2.20
CA PHE A 666 -13.47 32.74 0.82
C PHE A 666 -14.58 32.29 -0.14
N GLY A 667 -15.46 31.38 0.28
CA GLY A 667 -16.64 30.97 -0.48
C GLY A 667 -17.57 32.12 -0.86
N ALA A 668 -17.67 33.15 -0.01
CA ALA A 668 -18.47 34.34 -0.29
C ALA A 668 -17.87 35.24 -1.40
N PHE A 669 -16.62 35.04 -1.80
CA PHE A 669 -15.86 35.91 -2.72
C PHE A 669 -15.84 35.38 -4.15
N ASP A 670 -17.03 34.99 -4.65
CA ASP A 670 -17.25 34.57 -6.04
C ASP A 670 -16.35 33.38 -6.50
N VAL A 671 -15.98 32.51 -5.55
CA VAL A 671 -15.26 31.27 -5.84
C VAL A 671 -16.18 30.34 -6.65
N PRO A 672 -15.75 29.84 -7.81
CA PRO A 672 -16.54 28.91 -8.61
C PRO A 672 -16.58 27.54 -7.95
N ASP A 673 -17.68 26.82 -8.16
CA ASP A 673 -17.76 25.41 -7.84
C ASP A 673 -16.71 24.63 -8.64
N ALA A 674 -15.85 23.89 -7.93
CA ALA A 674 -14.81 23.03 -8.53
C ALA A 674 -15.39 21.85 -9.35
N GLY A 675 -16.71 21.63 -9.32
CA GLY A 675 -17.44 20.71 -10.19
C GLY A 675 -17.86 21.30 -11.54
N GLN A 676 -17.72 22.62 -11.76
CA GLN A 676 -18.19 23.31 -12.95
C GLN A 676 -17.05 24.02 -13.70
N ILE A 677 -17.23 24.22 -15.01
CA ILE A 677 -16.29 25.02 -15.82
C ILE A 677 -16.65 26.49 -15.64
N ALA A 678 -15.68 27.29 -15.17
CA ALA A 678 -15.85 28.73 -14.98
C ALA A 678 -14.80 29.50 -15.84
N PRO A 679 -15.11 29.80 -17.12
CA PRO A 679 -14.16 30.46 -18.01
C PRO A 679 -13.97 31.95 -17.72
N ARG A 680 -14.92 32.55 -16.99
CA ARG A 680 -14.88 33.89 -16.43
C ARG A 680 -15.60 33.83 -15.08
N ARG A 681 -15.02 34.42 -14.04
CA ARG A 681 -15.64 34.53 -12.72
C ARG A 681 -16.60 35.72 -12.68
N THR A 682 -17.68 35.57 -11.92
CA THR A 682 -18.49 36.71 -11.51
C THR A 682 -17.69 37.59 -10.56
N SER A 683 -17.92 38.89 -10.58
CA SER A 683 -17.35 39.82 -9.61
C SER A 683 -18.48 40.60 -8.99
N SER A 684 -18.84 40.27 -7.77
CA SER A 684 -19.87 40.95 -6.99
C SER A 684 -19.23 41.89 -5.96
N THR A 685 -20.00 42.82 -5.40
CA THR A 685 -19.59 43.57 -4.22
C THR A 685 -20.81 43.65 -3.32
N THR A 686 -20.83 42.81 -2.30
CA THR A 686 -22.01 42.63 -1.46
C THR A 686 -21.71 42.99 0.01
N PRO A 687 -22.71 43.48 0.76
CA PRO A 687 -22.57 43.67 2.20
C PRO A 687 -22.21 42.38 2.95
N LEU A 688 -22.63 41.21 2.42
CA LEU A 688 -22.31 39.90 3.01
C LEU A 688 -20.82 39.59 2.94
N GLN A 689 -20.14 39.91 1.84
CA GLN A 689 -18.68 39.75 1.72
C GLN A 689 -17.94 40.61 2.76
N ALA A 690 -18.36 41.87 2.90
CA ALA A 690 -17.76 42.78 3.88
C ALA A 690 -18.04 42.33 5.32
N LEU A 691 -19.25 41.84 5.61
CA LEU A 691 -19.62 41.30 6.92
C LEU A 691 -18.87 40.01 7.22
N ASN A 692 -18.61 39.17 6.21
CA ASN A 692 -17.85 37.96 6.36
C ASN A 692 -16.39 38.25 6.72
N PHE A 693 -15.73 39.18 6.03
CA PHE A 693 -14.35 39.55 6.38
C PHE A 693 -14.23 40.25 7.72
N LEU A 694 -15.24 40.99 8.15
CA LEU A 694 -15.29 41.37 9.55
C LEU A 694 -15.29 40.08 10.37
N ASN A 695 -16.31 39.24 10.30
CA ASN A 695 -16.53 38.23 11.34
C ASN A 695 -15.76 36.91 11.20
N SER A 696 -15.05 36.68 10.09
CA SER A 696 -14.34 35.42 9.86
C SER A 696 -13.16 35.23 10.82
N THR A 697 -13.02 33.99 11.29
CA THR A 697 -11.90 33.55 12.16
C THR A 697 -10.55 33.81 11.49
N PHE A 698 -10.44 33.51 10.20
CA PHE A 698 -9.24 33.76 9.41
C PHE A 698 -8.84 35.24 9.41
N ALA A 699 -9.74 36.16 9.05
CA ALA A 699 -9.40 37.58 8.96
C ALA A 699 -9.02 38.16 10.33
N MET A 700 -9.71 37.75 11.40
CA MET A 700 -9.37 38.18 12.77
C MET A 700 -7.98 37.69 13.19
N GLN A 701 -7.65 36.44 12.92
CA GLN A 701 -6.33 35.88 13.21
C GLN A 701 -5.23 36.62 12.44
N GLN A 702 -5.43 36.83 11.13
CA GLN A 702 -4.44 37.52 10.29
C GLN A 702 -4.29 39.00 10.67
N ALA A 703 -5.36 39.65 11.17
CA ALA A 703 -5.29 41.01 11.67
C ALA A 703 -4.42 41.11 12.94
N GLY A 704 -4.49 40.11 13.83
CA GLY A 704 -3.58 40.01 14.98
C GLY A 704 -2.12 39.81 14.57
N LEU A 705 -1.85 38.93 13.60
CA LEU A 705 -0.51 38.72 13.05
C LEU A 705 0.02 39.98 12.36
N PHE A 706 -0.82 40.69 11.61
CA PHE A 706 -0.44 41.94 10.98
C PHE A 706 -0.14 43.03 12.02
N ALA A 707 -0.95 43.15 13.08
CA ALA A 707 -0.67 44.07 14.18
C ALA A 707 0.68 43.78 14.86
N ALA A 708 0.97 42.51 15.15
CA ALA A 708 2.26 42.10 15.72
C ALA A 708 3.44 42.43 14.79
N ARG A 709 3.27 42.25 13.46
CA ARG A 709 4.26 42.67 12.46
C ARG A 709 4.47 44.19 12.48
N LEU A 710 3.40 44.98 12.56
CA LEU A 710 3.51 46.45 12.60
C LEU A 710 4.21 46.95 13.85
N GLU A 711 3.94 46.33 15.01
CA GLU A 711 4.66 46.64 16.26
C GLU A 711 6.16 46.34 16.13
N LYS A 712 6.51 45.23 15.47
CA LYS A 712 7.90 44.86 15.20
C LYS A 712 8.58 45.81 14.19
N ASP A 713 7.90 46.16 13.10
CA ASP A 713 8.47 46.94 12.00
C ASP A 713 8.54 48.45 12.32
N ALA A 714 7.60 49.00 13.09
CA ALA A 714 7.43 50.45 13.30
C ALA A 714 7.42 50.88 14.78
N GLY A 715 7.62 49.94 15.72
CA GLY A 715 7.59 50.22 17.16
C GLY A 715 6.18 50.53 17.67
N LYS A 716 6.07 51.33 18.74
CA LYS A 716 4.80 51.63 19.44
C LYS A 716 4.11 52.93 19.00
N ALA A 717 4.72 53.70 18.09
CA ALA A 717 4.16 54.98 17.66
C ALA A 717 3.04 54.75 16.63
N ALA A 718 1.80 55.12 16.96
CA ALA A 718 0.63 54.86 16.12
C ALA A 718 0.77 55.44 14.70
N GLU A 719 1.30 56.66 14.55
CA GLU A 719 1.51 57.25 13.22
C GLU A 719 2.50 56.46 12.35
N ALA A 720 3.57 55.92 12.96
CA ALA A 720 4.55 55.09 12.26
C ALA A 720 3.94 53.75 11.86
N GLN A 721 3.13 53.15 12.74
CA GLN A 721 2.39 51.91 12.47
C GLN A 721 1.38 52.10 11.33
N VAL A 722 0.62 53.21 11.31
CA VAL A 722 -0.33 53.52 10.23
C VAL A 722 0.39 53.69 8.90
N LYS A 723 1.47 54.50 8.86
CA LYS A 723 2.27 54.67 7.63
C LYS A 723 2.79 53.34 7.11
N ARG A 724 3.34 52.51 7.99
CA ARG A 724 3.84 51.18 7.62
C ARG A 724 2.73 50.26 7.11
N ALA A 725 1.55 50.31 7.71
CA ALA A 725 0.40 49.51 7.29
C ALA A 725 -0.08 49.89 5.89
N PHE A 726 -0.19 51.19 5.60
CA PHE A 726 -0.57 51.69 4.27
C PHE A 726 0.47 51.33 3.20
N GLN A 727 1.76 51.41 3.52
CA GLN A 727 2.83 51.01 2.60
C GLN A 727 2.78 49.50 2.29
N LEU A 728 2.46 48.66 3.27
CA LEU A 728 2.33 47.22 3.08
C LEU A 728 1.03 46.83 2.35
N ALA A 729 -0.10 47.45 2.70
CA ALA A 729 -1.42 47.08 2.20
C ALA A 729 -1.77 47.76 0.86
N TYR A 730 -1.41 49.04 0.69
CA TYR A 730 -1.82 49.88 -0.44
C TYR A 730 -0.65 50.42 -1.27
N GLN A 731 0.60 50.15 -0.86
CA GLN A 731 1.81 50.60 -1.56
C GLN A 731 1.92 52.13 -1.72
N ARG A 732 1.36 52.87 -0.77
CA ARG A 732 1.43 54.35 -0.69
C ARG A 732 1.44 54.81 0.77
N ASP A 733 1.73 56.08 0.99
CA ASP A 733 1.53 56.72 2.29
C ASP A 733 0.04 57.10 2.51
N PRO A 734 -0.42 57.16 3.79
CA PRO A 734 -1.75 57.62 4.12
C PRO A 734 -1.88 59.13 3.85
N ARG A 735 -3.06 59.55 3.39
CA ARG A 735 -3.44 60.96 3.36
C ARG A 735 -3.65 61.49 4.78
N ALA A 736 -3.67 62.81 4.96
CA ALA A 736 -3.76 63.42 6.29
C ALA A 736 -5.06 63.04 7.04
N ASP A 737 -6.18 62.95 6.32
CA ASP A 737 -7.47 62.48 6.82
C ASP A 737 -7.46 60.99 7.18
N GLU A 738 -6.86 60.16 6.32
CA GLU A 738 -6.68 58.72 6.56
C GLU A 738 -5.79 58.45 7.78
N LEU A 739 -4.70 59.21 7.94
CA LEU A 739 -3.81 59.11 9.09
C LEU A 739 -4.54 59.45 10.38
N GLY A 740 -5.29 60.56 10.41
CA GLY A 740 -6.07 60.99 11.57
C GLY A 740 -7.19 60.00 11.95
N ALA A 741 -7.91 59.47 10.96
CA ALA A 741 -8.94 58.46 11.19
C ALA A 741 -8.35 57.14 11.70
N SER A 742 -7.21 56.72 11.15
CA SER A 742 -6.52 55.47 11.52
C SER A 742 -5.96 55.53 12.94
N THR A 743 -5.30 56.63 13.31
CA THR A 743 -4.76 56.80 14.68
C THR A 743 -5.87 56.86 15.72
N LYS A 744 -6.99 57.53 15.40
CA LYS A 744 -8.20 57.51 16.24
C LYS A 744 -8.72 56.08 16.44
N LEU A 745 -8.88 55.32 15.35
CA LEU A 745 -9.36 53.92 15.41
C LEU A 745 -8.43 53.03 16.26
N ILE A 746 -7.11 53.18 16.11
CA ILE A 746 -6.13 52.44 16.93
C ILE A 746 -6.27 52.81 18.41
N SER A 747 -6.49 54.08 18.73
CA SER A 747 -6.65 54.53 20.12
C SER A 747 -7.93 54.00 20.78
N GLU A 748 -9.03 53.91 20.04
CA GLU A 748 -10.34 53.49 20.58
C GLU A 748 -10.48 51.96 20.61
N HIS A 749 -9.88 51.25 19.65
CA HIS A 749 -10.18 49.84 19.40
C HIS A 749 -8.95 48.94 19.21
N GLY A 750 -7.74 49.51 19.24
CA GLY A 750 -6.48 48.77 19.13
C GLY A 750 -6.03 48.50 17.69
N LEU A 751 -4.76 48.09 17.57
CA LEU A 751 -4.09 47.92 16.28
C LEU A 751 -4.65 46.77 15.44
N ALA A 752 -5.11 45.69 16.07
CA ALA A 752 -5.72 44.55 15.38
C ALA A 752 -7.05 44.94 14.69
N MET A 753 -7.87 45.78 15.34
CA MET A 753 -9.10 46.29 14.72
C MET A 753 -8.83 47.20 13.52
N PHE A 754 -7.78 48.01 13.60
CA PHE A 754 -7.30 48.79 12.45
C PHE A 754 -6.84 47.88 11.30
N CYS A 755 -6.04 46.85 11.57
CA CYS A 755 -5.59 45.88 10.56
C CYS A 755 -6.78 45.18 9.87
N ARG A 756 -7.78 44.76 10.65
CA ARG A 756 -9.02 44.16 10.15
C ARG A 756 -9.82 45.13 9.26
N ALA A 757 -9.86 46.41 9.62
CA ALA A 757 -10.52 47.44 8.82
C ALA A 757 -9.82 47.61 7.45
N LEU A 758 -8.49 47.60 7.42
CA LEU A 758 -7.72 47.71 6.17
C LEU A 758 -8.04 46.56 5.19
N PHE A 759 -8.09 45.32 5.67
CA PHE A 759 -8.45 44.15 4.84
C PHE A 759 -9.82 44.28 4.20
N ASN A 760 -10.75 45.02 4.83
CA ASN A 760 -12.13 45.15 4.37
C ASN A 760 -12.39 46.40 3.50
N THR A 761 -11.34 47.13 3.11
CA THR A 761 -11.46 48.29 2.21
C THR A 761 -11.54 47.87 0.75
N SER A 762 -12.21 48.68 -0.07
CA SER A 762 -12.21 48.48 -1.54
C SER A 762 -10.81 48.56 -2.14
N GLU A 763 -9.95 49.43 -1.60
CA GLU A 763 -8.57 49.59 -2.07
C GLU A 763 -7.73 48.33 -1.86
N PHE A 764 -7.96 47.57 -0.78
CA PHE A 764 -7.28 46.30 -0.54
C PHE A 764 -7.68 45.20 -1.53
N MET A 765 -8.90 45.27 -2.06
CA MET A 765 -9.48 44.27 -2.94
C MET A 765 -9.45 44.67 -4.43
N THR A 766 -8.88 45.81 -4.78
CA THR A 766 -8.94 46.37 -6.15
C THR A 766 -7.55 46.69 -6.67
N LEU A 767 -7.30 46.35 -7.91
CA LEU A 767 -6.12 46.75 -8.66
C LEU A 767 -6.48 47.90 -9.59
N TYR A 768 -5.68 48.95 -9.49
CA TYR A 768 -5.76 50.19 -10.25
C TYR A 768 -4.61 50.27 -11.25
#